data_AF-A0A0Q6BIC9-F1
#
_entry.id   AF-A0A0Q6BIC9-F1
#
_cell.length_a   1.000
_cell.length_b   1.000
_cell.length_c   1.000
_cell.angle_alpha   90.00
_cell.angle_beta   90.00
_cell.angle_gamma   90.00
#
_symmetry.space_group_name_H-M   'P 1'
#
loop_
_entity.id
_entity.type
_entity.pdbx_description
1 polymer ?
#
loop_
_entity_poly.entity_id
_entity_poly.type
_entity_poly.pdbx_seq_one_letter_code
_entity_poly.pdbx_strand_id
1 'polypeptide(L)'
;MIARNSRWTGAALAAALATVLGVTGALPAAAAPPGPAAAPSGTAAPTAPTAAPAAAPAVAPLTNLAHLDFLLDRTTPVPEAGHSTYRQSTEPTLTLPWTYADARDGGTFARVGGGPLDPATGYWGQGAFNSDDVSRTAVVYLRDWQQTGSESSRQKAYELLRATAYFQTTTGEDAGNVVLWMQPDGTFNQSPVPVELPDPSDSGNSYWLARSIWAFGEGYAAFADEDPEFAAFLQQRLQLGVTALNRETLARYGQYDVADGAKVPAWLIGSGADASAEAVLGLSAYSAVVPGDAASRTALTQLAEGVAAMSSGDGQTWPYGAVLPWAKSRSMWHAWSSQMPAALARASTTLARPDLLKPAVLDQTSFTTTLLTASGPDNAWYPTPVDQTQIAYGADSRLQSALAVAGAGAGAPGLKRIAAVAASWYFGTNRSGTPVYDPATGVTFDGVQADGTVNRNSGAESTIHGLLSMIALDGAPDVSAEAQGLTSVTSRDGLTVVEAETAASTTGTVVTPDSAWTGESQYGGGSALRLEPGQSATITVPAGSGLRHVEPVLLAAEGVRSTSVWKAGRVPLGTLTTQAGARGVTAASGALLPQTLPVPIGAGTTTITVTAGRAATVVDGLIVRPLVQRLVLAGTAADGRATTTELLSSTSRLPLPASVGVRGTRSSVSSYDAQGRLVQQRDVQGRSVIVVKPGGFAVLTR
;
A
#
# COMPACT_ATOMS: atom_id res chain seq x y z
N MET A 1 -3.18 0.96 -18.42
CA MET A 1 -1.98 1.46 -17.72
C MET A 1 -0.71 0.99 -18.44
N ILE A 2 0.15 1.89 -18.94
CA ILE A 2 1.40 1.56 -19.67
C ILE A 2 2.52 2.48 -19.19
N ALA A 3 3.65 1.92 -18.78
CA ALA A 3 4.80 2.67 -18.28
C ALA A 3 5.53 3.47 -19.39
N ARG A 4 6.14 4.61 -19.02
CA ARG A 4 6.98 5.41 -19.93
C ARG A 4 8.35 5.71 -19.31
N ASN A 5 9.39 5.19 -19.94
CA ASN A 5 10.79 5.37 -19.54
C ASN A 5 11.26 6.83 -19.71
N SER A 6 11.97 7.35 -18.71
CA SER A 6 12.88 8.49 -18.81
C SER A 6 14.30 8.06 -18.38
N ARG A 7 15.35 8.83 -18.75
CA ARG A 7 16.70 8.23 -18.90
C ARG A 7 17.83 9.29 -18.90
N TRP A 8 18.94 8.98 -18.21
CA TRP A 8 20.30 9.60 -18.23
C TRP A 8 20.66 10.80 -17.31
N THR A 9 21.57 10.53 -16.36
CA THR A 9 22.81 11.27 -15.93
C THR A 9 22.80 12.79 -15.66
N GLY A 10 23.56 13.33 -14.68
CA GLY A 10 24.47 12.72 -13.69
C GLY A 10 25.76 13.53 -13.43
N ALA A 11 26.38 13.33 -12.25
CA ALA A 11 27.68 13.89 -11.77
C ALA A 11 27.72 15.39 -11.35
N ALA A 12 28.58 15.85 -10.40
CA ALA A 12 29.31 15.19 -9.29
C ALA A 12 30.00 16.23 -8.35
N LEU A 13 30.57 15.75 -7.22
CA LEU A 13 31.44 16.43 -6.23
C LEU A 13 30.77 17.52 -5.34
N ALA A 14 30.91 17.61 -4.00
CA ALA A 14 32.01 17.41 -3.02
C ALA A 14 32.76 18.73 -2.67
N ALA A 15 33.21 19.00 -1.43
CA ALA A 15 33.00 18.38 -0.10
C ALA A 15 33.63 19.28 1.00
N ALA A 16 33.55 18.88 2.28
CA ALA A 16 34.44 19.30 3.41
C ALA A 16 34.23 20.77 3.90
N LEU A 17 34.64 21.26 5.09
CA LEU A 17 35.14 20.76 6.41
C LEU A 17 35.02 21.98 7.41
N ALA A 18 35.32 22.01 8.73
CA ALA A 18 35.84 21.08 9.75
C ALA A 18 35.61 21.62 11.20
N THR A 19 35.50 20.74 12.22
CA THR A 19 36.04 20.94 13.61
C THR A 19 35.49 22.11 14.50
N VAL A 20 35.73 22.26 15.82
CA VAL A 20 36.54 21.54 16.86
C VAL A 20 35.95 21.67 18.30
N LEU A 21 36.50 20.86 19.24
CA LEU A 21 36.24 20.62 20.68
C LEU A 21 35.76 21.75 21.66
N GLY A 22 35.10 21.29 22.75
CA GLY A 22 35.10 21.90 24.11
C GLY A 22 34.03 21.27 25.05
N VAL A 23 34.24 20.35 26.02
CA VAL A 23 35.22 20.18 27.14
C VAL A 23 34.97 21.17 28.31
N THR A 24 34.66 20.81 29.57
CA THR A 24 34.30 19.53 30.26
C THR A 24 33.71 19.81 31.67
N GLY A 25 32.93 18.87 32.24
CA GLY A 25 32.72 18.72 33.70
C GLY A 25 31.50 19.45 34.31
N ALA A 26 31.01 19.10 35.51
CA ALA A 26 31.28 17.91 36.35
C ALA A 26 30.08 17.57 37.27
N LEU A 27 29.97 16.30 37.69
CA LEU A 27 28.93 15.69 38.54
C LEU A 27 29.47 15.51 40.00
N PRO A 28 28.75 14.85 40.95
CA PRO A 28 27.39 15.09 41.47
C PRO A 28 27.30 15.00 43.03
N ALA A 29 26.13 15.27 43.62
CA ALA A 29 25.54 14.55 44.79
C ALA A 29 24.11 15.11 45.06
N ALA A 30 23.01 14.39 45.32
CA ALA A 30 22.72 13.01 45.77
C ALA A 30 22.71 12.77 47.30
N ALA A 31 21.52 12.88 47.91
CA ALA A 31 21.12 12.23 49.18
C ALA A 31 19.58 12.15 49.25
N ALA A 32 19.03 11.19 50.02
CA ALA A 32 17.58 10.97 50.14
C ALA A 32 17.16 10.60 51.60
N PRO A 33 16.06 9.86 51.85
CA PRO A 33 14.92 10.31 52.67
C PRO A 33 15.02 9.93 54.17
N PRO A 34 14.02 10.33 55.00
CA PRO A 34 12.98 9.34 55.38
C PRO A 34 11.57 9.94 55.61
N GLY A 35 10.59 9.06 55.88
CA GLY A 35 9.33 9.38 56.60
C GLY A 35 9.21 8.47 57.84
N PRO A 36 8.01 8.07 58.32
CA PRO A 36 6.67 8.68 58.18
C PRO A 36 6.01 8.96 59.56
N ALA A 37 4.93 9.75 59.61
CA ALA A 37 4.11 9.94 60.82
C ALA A 37 2.63 10.26 60.49
N ALA A 38 1.73 10.05 61.46
CA ALA A 38 0.27 10.11 61.26
C ALA A 38 -0.35 11.51 61.53
N ALA A 39 -1.59 11.69 61.07
CA ALA A 39 -2.33 12.95 61.14
C ALA A 39 -2.85 13.30 62.55
N PRO A 40 -3.13 14.60 62.77
CA PRO A 40 -4.48 14.99 63.16
C PRO A 40 -5.12 16.00 62.19
N SER A 41 -6.45 16.06 62.18
CA SER A 41 -7.23 16.98 61.36
C SER A 41 -7.15 18.43 61.86
N GLY A 42 -6.64 19.34 61.02
CA GLY A 42 -6.72 20.79 61.22
C GLY A 42 -7.31 21.49 60.01
N THR A 43 -8.23 22.43 60.22
CA THR A 43 -8.87 23.21 59.15
C THR A 43 -7.88 24.20 58.52
N ALA A 44 -7.56 24.01 57.24
CA ALA A 44 -6.66 24.88 56.48
C ALA A 44 -7.43 25.96 55.68
N ALA A 45 -6.79 27.11 55.49
CA ALA A 45 -7.26 28.20 54.63
C ALA A 45 -7.25 27.78 53.14
N PRO A 46 -8.03 28.42 52.24
CA PRO A 46 -8.07 28.07 50.83
C PRO A 46 -6.70 28.19 50.17
N THR A 47 -6.16 27.06 49.73
CA THR A 47 -4.98 27.01 48.85
C THR A 47 -5.32 27.63 47.50
N ALA A 48 -4.49 28.56 47.03
CA ALA A 48 -4.55 29.01 45.64
C ALA A 48 -4.46 27.80 44.69
N PRO A 49 -5.17 27.80 43.56
CA PRO A 49 -5.14 26.66 42.64
C PRO A 49 -3.71 26.45 42.13
N THR A 50 -3.16 25.26 42.39
CA THR A 50 -1.98 24.78 41.65
C THR A 50 -2.31 24.87 40.17
N ALA A 51 -1.51 25.66 39.42
CA ALA A 51 -1.62 25.70 37.98
C ALA A 51 -1.55 24.28 37.43
N ALA A 52 -2.55 23.89 36.64
CA ALA A 52 -2.46 22.64 35.89
C ALA A 52 -1.17 22.67 35.06
N PRO A 53 -0.47 21.53 34.88
CA PRO A 53 0.67 21.49 33.98
C PRO A 53 0.20 22.01 32.63
N ALA A 54 0.88 23.05 32.12
CA ALA A 54 0.51 23.67 30.86
C ALA A 54 0.38 22.59 29.79
N ALA A 55 -0.77 22.54 29.12
CA ALA A 55 -0.98 21.59 28.04
C ALA A 55 0.18 21.74 27.05
N ALA A 56 0.82 20.62 26.69
CA ALA A 56 1.83 20.64 25.64
C ALA A 56 1.20 21.31 24.42
N PRO A 57 1.90 22.26 23.75
CA PRO A 57 1.31 23.00 22.65
C PRO A 57 0.79 22.01 21.62
N ALA A 58 -0.48 22.17 21.24
CA ALA A 58 -1.12 21.26 20.30
C ALA A 58 -0.27 21.23 19.02
N VAL A 59 0.19 20.03 18.65
CA VAL A 59 0.89 19.83 17.38
C VAL A 59 -0.10 20.24 16.28
N ALA A 60 0.35 21.10 15.36
CA ALA A 60 -0.50 21.51 14.25
C ALA A 60 -0.92 20.27 13.44
N PRO A 61 -2.18 20.17 13.01
CA PRO A 61 -2.63 19.05 12.20
C PRO A 61 -1.79 18.97 10.92
N LEU A 62 -1.48 17.74 10.49
CA LEU A 62 -0.84 17.49 9.21
C LEU A 62 -1.79 17.75 8.04
N THR A 63 -3.09 17.53 8.25
CA THR A 63 -4.12 17.67 7.21
C THR A 63 -4.27 19.13 6.78
N ASN A 64 -3.86 19.43 5.55
CA ASN A 64 -4.02 20.74 4.92
C ASN A 64 -4.67 20.59 3.54
N LEU A 65 -5.93 21.03 3.42
CA LEU A 65 -6.75 20.80 2.22
C LEU A 65 -6.49 21.81 1.08
N ALA A 66 -5.60 22.81 1.26
CA ALA A 66 -5.48 23.94 0.35
C ALA A 66 -5.10 23.54 -1.09
N HIS A 67 -4.23 22.55 -1.29
CA HIS A 67 -3.92 22.04 -2.64
C HIS A 67 -5.07 21.22 -3.24
N LEU A 68 -5.84 20.49 -2.44
CA LEU A 68 -7.04 19.79 -2.93
C LEU A 68 -8.14 20.78 -3.33
N ASP A 69 -8.33 21.85 -2.56
CA ASP A 69 -9.16 23.01 -2.92
C ASP A 69 -8.67 23.66 -4.23
N PHE A 70 -7.36 23.75 -4.45
CA PHE A 70 -6.79 24.18 -5.73
C PHE A 70 -7.08 23.20 -6.88
N LEU A 71 -7.34 21.91 -6.64
CA LEU A 71 -7.78 20.98 -7.69
C LEU A 71 -9.27 21.08 -7.99
N LEU A 72 -10.10 21.55 -7.05
CA LEU A 72 -11.55 21.66 -7.24
C LEU A 72 -11.95 22.74 -8.26
N ASP A 73 -12.78 22.36 -9.22
CA ASP A 73 -13.43 23.23 -10.18
C ASP A 73 -14.93 23.00 -10.23
N ARG A 74 -15.67 23.82 -10.99
CA ARG A 74 -17.12 23.71 -11.12
C ARG A 74 -17.55 23.67 -12.58
N THR A 75 -18.39 22.69 -12.89
CA THR A 75 -19.05 22.59 -14.20
C THR A 75 -20.56 22.47 -14.03
N THR A 76 -21.33 22.65 -15.11
CA THR A 76 -22.79 22.56 -15.10
C THR A 76 -23.22 21.73 -16.31
N PRO A 77 -23.24 20.39 -16.17
CA PRO A 77 -23.46 19.50 -17.31
C PRO A 77 -24.82 19.75 -17.97
N VAL A 78 -24.84 19.60 -19.29
CA VAL A 78 -26.10 19.47 -20.04
C VAL A 78 -26.82 18.20 -19.56
N PRO A 79 -28.16 18.19 -19.37
CA PRO A 79 -28.88 17.00 -18.91
C PRO A 79 -28.70 15.81 -19.85
N GLU A 80 -27.94 14.80 -19.40
CA GLU A 80 -27.66 13.58 -20.15
C GLU A 80 -28.68 12.48 -19.85
N ALA A 81 -29.02 11.65 -20.84
CA ALA A 81 -30.04 10.62 -20.67
C ALA A 81 -29.59 9.52 -19.71
N GLY A 82 -30.39 9.21 -18.70
CA GLY A 82 -30.05 8.18 -17.70
C GLY A 82 -29.08 8.64 -16.59
N HIS A 83 -28.52 9.85 -16.67
CA HIS A 83 -27.68 10.44 -15.62
C HIS A 83 -28.45 11.50 -14.83
N SER A 84 -28.28 11.52 -13.50
CA SER A 84 -28.98 12.50 -12.65
C SER A 84 -28.32 12.69 -11.29
N THR A 85 -28.58 13.81 -10.60
CA THR A 85 -28.13 13.98 -9.21
C THR A 85 -29.14 14.68 -8.30
N TYR A 86 -28.87 14.65 -6.99
CA TYR A 86 -29.68 15.27 -5.95
C TYR A 86 -29.86 16.77 -6.22
N ARG A 87 -31.12 17.22 -6.17
CA ARG A 87 -31.52 18.62 -6.39
C ARG A 87 -30.98 19.27 -7.67
N GLN A 88 -30.66 18.49 -8.71
CA GLN A 88 -30.07 18.98 -9.97
C GLN A 88 -30.87 20.10 -10.66
N SER A 89 -32.19 20.16 -10.49
CA SER A 89 -33.04 21.22 -11.05
C SER A 89 -32.94 22.58 -10.33
N THR A 90 -32.45 22.60 -9.09
CA THR A 90 -32.23 23.82 -8.28
C THR A 90 -30.76 24.12 -8.03
N GLU A 91 -29.91 23.09 -8.08
CA GLU A 91 -28.47 23.12 -7.84
C GLU A 91 -27.71 22.51 -9.04
N PRO A 92 -27.84 23.02 -10.28
CA PRO A 92 -27.38 22.33 -11.49
C PRO A 92 -25.85 22.24 -11.65
N THR A 93 -25.10 23.01 -10.86
CA THR A 93 -23.63 23.00 -10.85
C THR A 93 -23.10 21.85 -9.99
N LEU A 94 -22.04 21.18 -10.48
CA LEU A 94 -21.29 20.14 -9.79
C LEU A 94 -19.88 20.64 -9.43
N THR A 95 -19.28 20.10 -8.38
CA THR A 95 -17.87 20.35 -8.02
C THR A 95 -17.02 19.11 -8.30
N LEU A 96 -15.87 19.29 -8.96
CA LEU A 96 -15.05 18.20 -9.52
C LEU A 96 -13.55 18.49 -9.31
N PRO A 97 -12.73 17.52 -8.88
CA PRO A 97 -11.27 17.66 -8.86
C PRO A 97 -10.70 17.46 -10.27
N TRP A 98 -9.81 18.34 -10.71
CA TRP A 98 -8.99 18.10 -11.91
C TRP A 98 -8.06 16.91 -11.70
N THR A 99 -8.05 16.00 -12.67
CA THR A 99 -7.31 14.72 -12.59
C THR A 99 -5.81 14.93 -12.34
N TYR A 100 -5.16 15.80 -13.11
CA TYR A 100 -3.73 16.06 -13.01
C TYR A 100 -3.44 17.52 -12.67
N ALA A 101 -2.29 17.76 -12.04
CA ALA A 101 -1.69 19.09 -12.00
C ALA A 101 -0.18 19.00 -12.24
N ASP A 102 0.26 19.67 -13.30
CA ASP A 102 1.67 19.79 -13.66
C ASP A 102 2.37 20.76 -12.72
N ALA A 103 3.57 20.38 -12.25
CA ALA A 103 4.45 21.29 -11.55
C ALA A 103 4.98 22.39 -12.48
N ARG A 104 5.07 23.62 -11.97
CA ARG A 104 5.57 24.81 -12.67
C ARG A 104 6.60 25.53 -11.81
N ASP A 105 7.32 26.47 -12.42
CA ASP A 105 8.34 27.26 -11.74
C ASP A 105 7.77 28.03 -10.53
N GLY A 106 8.65 28.34 -9.58
CA GLY A 106 8.27 28.94 -8.29
C GLY A 106 7.51 28.01 -7.34
N GLY A 107 7.30 26.73 -7.68
CA GLY A 107 6.49 25.80 -6.87
C GLY A 107 4.99 25.96 -7.09
N THR A 108 4.59 26.52 -8.25
CA THR A 108 3.18 26.64 -8.64
C THR A 108 2.72 25.41 -9.42
N PHE A 109 1.41 25.27 -9.61
CA PHE A 109 0.80 24.13 -10.32
C PHE A 109 -0.18 24.61 -11.39
N ALA A 110 -0.41 23.78 -12.41
CA ALA A 110 -1.42 24.01 -13.43
C ALA A 110 -2.30 22.76 -13.61
N ARG A 111 -3.62 22.94 -13.49
CA ARG A 111 -4.66 21.94 -13.75
C ARG A 111 -4.56 21.40 -15.18
N VAL A 112 -4.60 20.07 -15.34
CA VAL A 112 -4.40 19.35 -16.61
C VAL A 112 -5.34 18.13 -16.67
N GLY A 113 -5.88 17.84 -17.85
CA GLY A 113 -6.70 16.65 -18.11
C GLY A 113 -5.89 15.47 -18.66
N GLY A 114 -6.50 14.30 -18.73
CA GLY A 114 -5.87 13.09 -19.27
C GLY A 114 -5.77 13.09 -20.80
N GLY A 115 -4.63 12.64 -21.32
CA GLY A 115 -4.31 12.66 -22.74
C GLY A 115 -3.95 14.05 -23.29
N PRO A 116 -3.82 14.21 -24.62
CA PRO A 116 -3.56 15.50 -25.24
C PRO A 116 -4.79 16.43 -25.17
N LEU A 117 -4.56 17.74 -25.07
CA LEU A 117 -5.59 18.77 -25.25
C LEU A 117 -5.82 19.04 -26.74
N ASP A 118 -7.07 19.02 -27.19
CA ASP A 118 -7.48 19.67 -28.44
C ASP A 118 -7.79 21.15 -28.20
N PRO A 119 -7.01 22.10 -28.76
CA PRO A 119 -7.24 23.53 -28.58
C PRO A 119 -8.46 24.07 -29.35
N ALA A 120 -9.09 23.29 -30.25
CA ALA A 120 -10.28 23.71 -30.98
C ALA A 120 -11.58 23.50 -30.18
N THR A 121 -11.67 22.40 -29.42
CA THR A 121 -12.81 22.09 -28.53
C THR A 121 -12.56 22.47 -27.07
N GLY A 122 -11.30 22.50 -26.63
CA GLY A 122 -10.94 22.56 -25.22
C GLY A 122 -11.00 21.20 -24.51
N TYR A 123 -11.26 20.10 -25.24
CA TYR A 123 -11.39 18.77 -24.69
C TYR A 123 -10.04 18.05 -24.56
N TRP A 124 -9.94 17.20 -23.55
CA TRP A 124 -8.79 16.35 -23.29
C TRP A 124 -9.05 14.95 -23.82
N GLY A 125 -8.03 14.29 -24.39
CA GLY A 125 -8.17 12.99 -25.06
C GLY A 125 -8.84 11.89 -24.22
N GLN A 126 -8.68 11.95 -22.89
CA GLN A 126 -9.48 11.22 -21.91
C GLN A 126 -10.55 12.15 -21.28
N GLY A 127 -10.15 13.14 -20.50
CA GLY A 127 -11.07 14.09 -19.85
C GLY A 127 -10.37 14.97 -18.82
N ALA A 128 -11.04 16.02 -18.33
CA ALA A 128 -10.53 16.87 -17.26
C ALA A 128 -10.74 16.23 -15.88
N PHE A 129 -11.92 15.62 -15.70
CA PHE A 129 -12.39 15.05 -14.45
C PHE A 129 -12.65 13.55 -14.64
N ASN A 130 -12.53 12.77 -13.56
CA ASN A 130 -12.88 11.35 -13.56
C ASN A 130 -13.59 10.93 -12.27
N SER A 131 -14.49 9.95 -12.36
CA SER A 131 -15.30 9.49 -11.21
C SER A 131 -14.49 8.79 -10.11
N ASP A 132 -13.33 8.22 -10.42
CA ASP A 132 -12.40 7.66 -9.41
C ASP A 132 -11.89 8.73 -8.45
N ASP A 133 -11.42 9.86 -8.98
CA ASP A 133 -10.90 10.98 -8.19
C ASP A 133 -12.03 11.76 -7.52
N VAL A 134 -13.17 11.97 -8.19
CA VAL A 134 -14.36 12.59 -7.56
C VAL A 134 -14.79 11.79 -6.33
N SER A 135 -14.91 10.47 -6.46
CA SER A 135 -15.31 9.57 -5.37
C SER A 135 -14.32 9.61 -4.20
N ARG A 136 -13.01 9.46 -4.48
CA ARG A 136 -11.99 9.44 -3.42
C ARG A 136 -11.78 10.82 -2.78
N THR A 137 -11.98 11.90 -3.52
CA THR A 137 -12.00 13.27 -3.00
C THR A 137 -13.19 13.48 -2.06
N ALA A 138 -14.37 12.94 -2.38
CA ALA A 138 -15.52 12.95 -1.46
C ALA A 138 -15.16 12.30 -0.12
N VAL A 139 -14.46 11.15 -0.14
CA VAL A 139 -14.00 10.45 1.06
C VAL A 139 -12.99 11.27 1.88
N VAL A 140 -12.09 12.05 1.25
CA VAL A 140 -11.20 12.99 1.97
C VAL A 140 -12.00 14.01 2.77
N TYR A 141 -12.92 14.74 2.13
CA TYR A 141 -13.70 15.78 2.81
C TYR A 141 -14.72 15.22 3.81
N LEU A 142 -15.27 14.02 3.57
CA LEU A 142 -16.11 13.31 4.54
C LEU A 142 -15.34 13.01 5.83
N ARG A 143 -14.13 12.45 5.71
CA ARG A 143 -13.32 12.06 6.86
C ARG A 143 -12.75 13.27 7.61
N ASP A 144 -12.30 14.30 6.89
CA ASP A 144 -11.91 15.57 7.51
C ASP A 144 -13.08 16.22 8.26
N TRP A 145 -14.26 16.31 7.65
CA TRP A 145 -15.45 16.85 8.32
C TRP A 145 -15.78 16.06 9.60
N GLN A 146 -15.85 14.74 9.53
CA GLN A 146 -16.17 13.88 10.68
C GLN A 146 -15.09 13.91 11.78
N GLN A 147 -13.84 14.28 11.45
CA GLN A 147 -12.74 14.41 12.40
C GLN A 147 -12.59 15.83 13.01
N THR A 148 -13.03 16.87 12.29
CA THR A 148 -12.78 18.29 12.67
C THR A 148 -14.03 19.11 12.95
N GLY A 149 -15.20 18.69 12.47
CA GLY A 149 -16.41 19.52 12.42
C GLY A 149 -16.41 20.59 11.31
N SER A 150 -15.51 20.50 10.32
CA SER A 150 -15.39 21.49 9.24
C SER A 150 -16.64 21.52 8.33
N GLU A 151 -17.45 22.57 8.46
CA GLU A 151 -18.61 22.83 7.58
C GLU A 151 -18.20 23.04 6.11
N SER A 152 -16.99 23.60 5.87
CA SER A 152 -16.47 23.72 4.50
C SER A 152 -16.22 22.35 3.88
N SER A 153 -15.74 21.40 4.67
CA SER A 153 -15.53 20.01 4.24
C SER A 153 -16.87 19.27 4.11
N ARG A 154 -17.85 19.52 5.00
CA ARG A 154 -19.23 19.03 4.87
C ARG A 154 -19.86 19.43 3.54
N GLN A 155 -19.79 20.72 3.17
CA GLN A 155 -20.32 21.18 1.87
C GLN A 155 -19.56 20.58 0.69
N LYS A 156 -18.22 20.51 0.73
CA LYS A 156 -17.44 19.90 -0.36
C LYS A 156 -17.75 18.41 -0.52
N ALA A 157 -17.89 17.68 0.58
CA ALA A 157 -18.34 16.29 0.58
C ALA A 157 -19.75 16.14 -0.05
N TYR A 158 -20.70 17.01 0.30
CA TYR A 158 -22.02 17.07 -0.33
C TYR A 158 -21.92 17.27 -1.85
N GLU A 159 -21.19 18.29 -2.33
CA GLU A 159 -21.06 18.55 -3.78
C GLU A 159 -20.34 17.43 -4.54
N LEU A 160 -19.33 16.80 -3.94
CA LEU A 160 -18.56 15.71 -4.57
C LEU A 160 -19.34 14.39 -4.57
N LEU A 161 -20.18 14.12 -3.57
CA LEU A 161 -21.12 13.01 -3.59
C LEU A 161 -22.22 13.23 -4.63
N ARG A 162 -22.71 14.47 -4.80
CA ARG A 162 -23.61 14.85 -5.90
C ARG A 162 -22.95 14.66 -7.26
N ALA A 163 -21.67 15.03 -7.39
CA ALA A 163 -20.92 14.79 -8.61
C ALA A 163 -20.73 13.30 -8.89
N THR A 164 -20.29 12.51 -7.91
CA THR A 164 -20.15 11.04 -8.00
C THR A 164 -21.47 10.40 -8.49
N ALA A 165 -22.59 10.84 -7.91
CA ALA A 165 -23.92 10.35 -8.27
C ALA A 165 -24.38 10.74 -9.69
N TYR A 166 -23.76 11.73 -10.34
CA TYR A 166 -24.04 12.10 -11.74
C TYR A 166 -23.33 11.18 -12.73
N PHE A 167 -22.10 10.73 -12.43
CA PHE A 167 -21.40 9.73 -13.27
C PHE A 167 -22.09 8.35 -13.25
N GLN A 168 -22.96 8.05 -12.29
CA GLN A 168 -23.71 6.79 -12.23
C GLN A 168 -24.87 6.78 -13.23
N THR A 169 -24.94 5.73 -14.05
CA THR A 169 -26.06 5.41 -14.94
C THR A 169 -27.25 4.92 -14.10
N THR A 170 -28.41 5.55 -14.23
CA THR A 170 -29.54 5.34 -13.29
C THR A 170 -30.70 4.53 -13.87
N THR A 171 -30.71 4.29 -15.18
CA THR A 171 -31.76 3.58 -15.93
C THR A 171 -31.17 2.82 -17.12
N GLY A 172 -31.84 1.76 -17.58
CA GLY A 172 -31.35 0.93 -18.68
C GLY A 172 -30.79 -0.41 -18.19
N GLU A 173 -30.12 -1.16 -19.07
CA GLU A 173 -29.53 -2.45 -18.71
C GLU A 173 -28.30 -2.32 -17.81
N ASP A 174 -27.48 -1.29 -18.02
CA ASP A 174 -26.28 -0.97 -17.23
C ASP A 174 -26.55 -0.26 -15.90
N ALA A 175 -27.81 0.08 -15.58
CA ALA A 175 -28.20 0.86 -14.40
C ALA A 175 -27.48 0.39 -13.11
N GLY A 176 -26.84 1.34 -12.42
CA GLY A 176 -25.95 1.11 -11.28
C GLY A 176 -24.47 1.19 -11.61
N ASN A 177 -24.07 0.89 -12.86
CA ASN A 177 -22.73 1.16 -13.37
C ASN A 177 -22.48 2.68 -13.53
N VAL A 178 -21.25 3.04 -13.86
CA VAL A 178 -20.72 4.41 -13.75
C VAL A 178 -19.85 4.68 -14.98
N VAL A 179 -19.78 5.92 -15.47
CA VAL A 179 -18.83 6.36 -16.52
C VAL A 179 -17.55 6.90 -15.86
N LEU A 180 -16.37 6.70 -16.46
CA LEU A 180 -15.12 7.23 -15.89
C LEU A 180 -14.91 8.72 -16.19
N TRP A 181 -14.84 9.13 -17.47
CA TRP A 181 -14.28 10.44 -17.88
C TRP A 181 -15.34 11.52 -18.21
N MET A 182 -15.02 12.76 -17.83
CA MET A 182 -15.81 13.97 -18.15
C MET A 182 -14.90 15.14 -18.58
N GLN A 183 -15.36 15.92 -19.57
CA GLN A 183 -14.72 17.11 -20.11
C GLN A 183 -15.00 18.37 -19.26
N PRO A 184 -14.25 19.49 -19.45
CA PRO A 184 -14.43 20.72 -18.66
C PRO A 184 -15.86 21.27 -18.62
N ASP A 185 -16.63 21.10 -19.70
CA ASP A 185 -18.01 21.59 -19.86
C ASP A 185 -19.09 20.64 -19.32
N GLY A 186 -18.69 19.47 -18.81
CA GLY A 186 -19.60 18.45 -18.28
C GLY A 186 -19.96 17.33 -19.25
N THR A 187 -19.47 17.36 -20.49
CA THR A 187 -19.69 16.29 -21.49
C THR A 187 -18.91 15.02 -21.11
N PHE A 188 -19.56 13.84 -21.12
CA PHE A 188 -18.86 12.56 -20.86
C PHE A 188 -17.97 12.13 -22.05
N ASN A 189 -16.94 11.32 -21.76
CA ASN A 189 -16.12 10.65 -22.77
C ASN A 189 -16.02 9.15 -22.48
N GLN A 190 -17.08 8.40 -22.81
CA GLN A 190 -17.23 6.97 -22.47
C GLN A 190 -16.16 6.07 -23.10
N SER A 191 -15.62 6.41 -24.28
CA SER A 191 -14.57 5.62 -24.95
C SER A 191 -13.55 6.56 -25.64
N PRO A 192 -12.46 6.95 -24.96
CA PRO A 192 -11.44 7.83 -25.49
C PRO A 192 -10.64 7.17 -26.63
N VAL A 193 -9.92 7.98 -27.40
CA VAL A 193 -9.07 7.52 -28.50
C VAL A 193 -7.61 7.94 -28.25
N PRO A 194 -6.64 7.01 -28.15
CA PRO A 194 -6.77 5.56 -28.28
C PRO A 194 -7.57 4.92 -27.12
N VAL A 195 -8.24 3.81 -27.43
CA VAL A 195 -9.11 3.07 -26.50
C VAL A 195 -8.35 2.66 -25.24
N GLU A 196 -8.90 3.06 -24.09
CA GLU A 196 -8.46 2.65 -22.76
C GLU A 196 -9.04 1.27 -22.41
N LEU A 197 -8.32 0.48 -21.61
CA LEU A 197 -8.71 -0.88 -21.22
C LEU A 197 -8.52 -1.07 -19.71
N PRO A 198 -9.57 -1.43 -18.94
CA PRO A 198 -10.98 -1.59 -19.35
C PRO A 198 -11.56 -0.32 -19.99
N ASP A 199 -12.54 -0.49 -20.87
CA ASP A 199 -13.22 0.63 -21.54
C ASP A 199 -13.89 1.52 -20.48
N PRO A 200 -13.65 2.84 -20.46
CA PRO A 200 -14.12 3.76 -19.40
C PRO A 200 -15.62 4.09 -19.44
N SER A 201 -16.41 3.29 -20.15
CA SER A 201 -17.86 3.37 -20.21
C SER A 201 -18.51 2.72 -19.00
N ASP A 202 -19.84 2.75 -18.98
CA ASP A 202 -20.70 2.13 -17.98
C ASP A 202 -21.10 0.67 -18.32
N SER A 203 -20.49 0.06 -19.34
CA SER A 203 -20.84 -1.29 -19.85
C SER A 203 -20.48 -2.48 -18.92
N GLY A 204 -20.25 -2.23 -17.62
CA GLY A 204 -19.94 -3.26 -16.63
C GLY A 204 -19.28 -2.73 -15.35
N ASN A 205 -19.25 -3.59 -14.33
CA ASN A 205 -18.63 -3.30 -13.04
C ASN A 205 -17.11 -3.07 -13.13
N SER A 206 -16.65 -2.02 -12.45
CA SER A 206 -15.36 -1.39 -12.65
C SER A 206 -14.75 -0.84 -11.34
N TYR A 207 -13.53 -0.30 -11.42
CA TYR A 207 -12.93 0.48 -10.34
C TYR A 207 -13.79 1.70 -9.96
N TRP A 208 -14.32 2.42 -10.95
CA TRP A 208 -15.16 3.59 -10.74
C TRP A 208 -16.52 3.27 -10.13
N LEU A 209 -17.11 2.10 -10.43
CA LEU A 209 -18.24 1.58 -9.67
C LEU A 209 -17.85 1.33 -8.19
N ALA A 210 -16.73 0.64 -7.96
CA ALA A 210 -16.30 0.29 -6.61
C ALA A 210 -15.99 1.53 -5.74
N ARG A 211 -15.35 2.53 -6.34
CA ARG A 211 -15.04 3.83 -5.73
C ARG A 211 -16.30 4.67 -5.50
N SER A 212 -17.28 4.61 -6.40
CA SER A 212 -18.60 5.23 -6.17
C SER A 212 -19.33 4.57 -4.99
N ILE A 213 -19.31 3.24 -4.88
CA ILE A 213 -19.85 2.50 -3.72
C ILE A 213 -19.10 2.85 -2.43
N TRP A 214 -17.78 3.06 -2.49
CA TRP A 214 -16.99 3.57 -1.36
C TRP A 214 -17.49 4.94 -0.89
N ALA A 215 -17.58 5.91 -1.80
CA ALA A 215 -18.05 7.26 -1.54
C ALA A 215 -19.50 7.30 -1.01
N PHE A 216 -20.45 6.62 -1.66
CA PHE A 216 -21.84 6.56 -1.18
C PHE A 216 -21.96 5.86 0.18
N GLY A 217 -21.11 4.88 0.47
CA GLY A 217 -21.14 4.12 1.72
C GLY A 217 -20.64 4.90 2.94
N GLU A 218 -19.50 5.58 2.83
CA GLU A 218 -19.03 6.50 3.88
C GLU A 218 -19.91 7.78 3.92
N GLY A 219 -20.39 8.25 2.76
CA GLY A 219 -21.29 9.40 2.66
C GLY A 219 -22.63 9.19 3.37
N TYR A 220 -23.29 8.06 3.14
CA TYR A 220 -24.51 7.70 3.88
C TYR A 220 -24.25 7.69 5.39
N ALA A 221 -23.17 7.03 5.82
CA ALA A 221 -22.86 6.88 7.24
C ALA A 221 -22.58 8.23 7.94
N ALA A 222 -22.02 9.21 7.21
CA ALA A 222 -21.76 10.55 7.72
C ALA A 222 -23.01 11.48 7.70
N PHE A 223 -23.88 11.34 6.69
CA PHE A 223 -25.06 12.21 6.53
C PHE A 223 -26.35 11.67 7.16
N ALA A 224 -26.41 10.43 7.64
CA ALA A 224 -27.63 9.76 8.12
C ALA A 224 -28.46 10.57 9.14
N ASP A 225 -27.79 11.21 10.12
CA ASP A 225 -28.43 12.06 11.14
C ASP A 225 -28.41 13.57 10.78
N GLU A 226 -27.57 13.97 9.82
CA GLU A 226 -27.20 15.37 9.52
C GLU A 226 -27.93 15.97 8.30
N ASP A 227 -28.27 15.14 7.31
CA ASP A 227 -29.24 15.43 6.24
C ASP A 227 -29.91 14.11 5.81
N PRO A 228 -31.02 13.71 6.47
CA PRO A 228 -31.71 12.47 6.15
C PRO A 228 -32.31 12.41 4.74
N GLU A 229 -32.59 13.56 4.11
CA GLU A 229 -33.10 13.60 2.72
C GLU A 229 -31.96 13.25 1.75
N PHE A 230 -30.78 13.84 1.96
CA PHE A 230 -29.59 13.53 1.17
C PHE A 230 -29.09 12.10 1.44
N ALA A 231 -29.08 11.65 2.70
CA ALA A 231 -28.73 10.27 3.03
C ALA A 231 -29.67 9.26 2.34
N ALA A 232 -30.98 9.51 2.27
CA ALA A 232 -31.91 8.66 1.54
C ALA A 232 -31.63 8.63 0.02
N PHE A 233 -31.10 9.70 -0.57
CA PHE A 233 -30.61 9.71 -1.95
C PHE A 233 -29.32 8.89 -2.11
N LEU A 234 -28.35 9.04 -1.20
CA LEU A 234 -27.09 8.26 -1.23
C LEU A 234 -27.36 6.75 -1.08
N GLN A 235 -28.34 6.37 -0.27
CA GLN A 235 -28.81 4.99 -0.12
C GLN A 235 -29.30 4.41 -1.45
N GLN A 236 -30.10 5.17 -2.22
CA GLN A 236 -30.58 4.74 -3.54
C GLN A 236 -29.43 4.57 -4.54
N ARG A 237 -28.44 5.49 -4.54
CA ARG A 237 -27.24 5.41 -5.39
C ARG A 237 -26.33 4.22 -5.03
N LEU A 238 -26.16 3.93 -3.75
CA LEU A 238 -25.48 2.71 -3.27
C LEU A 238 -26.25 1.44 -3.67
N GLN A 239 -27.57 1.43 -3.52
CA GLN A 239 -28.41 0.26 -3.85
C GLN A 239 -28.49 -0.01 -5.36
N LEU A 240 -28.41 1.01 -6.21
CA LEU A 240 -28.18 0.86 -7.65
C LEU A 240 -26.84 0.15 -7.92
N GLY A 241 -25.75 0.59 -7.27
CA GLY A 241 -24.44 -0.07 -7.40
C GLY A 241 -24.43 -1.52 -6.89
N VAL A 242 -25.08 -1.80 -5.76
CA VAL A 242 -25.28 -3.17 -5.24
C VAL A 242 -26.14 -4.01 -6.20
N THR A 243 -27.09 -3.41 -6.91
CA THR A 243 -27.88 -4.11 -7.94
C THR A 243 -27.01 -4.48 -9.15
N ALA A 244 -26.14 -3.58 -9.62
CA ALA A 244 -25.17 -3.88 -10.67
C ALA A 244 -24.20 -5.01 -10.27
N LEU A 245 -23.66 -4.96 -9.04
CA LEU A 245 -22.83 -6.05 -8.51
C LEU A 245 -23.57 -7.40 -8.51
N ASN A 246 -24.83 -7.43 -8.08
CA ASN A 246 -25.68 -8.63 -8.07
C ASN A 246 -26.08 -9.13 -9.47
N ARG A 247 -26.27 -8.23 -10.44
CA ARG A 247 -26.52 -8.55 -11.85
C ARG A 247 -25.34 -9.27 -12.49
N GLU A 248 -24.12 -8.85 -12.15
CA GLU A 248 -22.91 -9.18 -12.91
C GLU A 248 -21.94 -10.08 -12.13
N THR A 249 -21.08 -9.47 -11.30
CA THR A 249 -19.94 -10.13 -10.67
C THR A 249 -20.38 -11.07 -9.54
N LEU A 250 -21.34 -10.67 -8.71
CA LEU A 250 -21.84 -11.49 -7.60
C LEU A 250 -22.83 -12.58 -8.06
N ALA A 251 -23.35 -12.53 -9.29
CA ALA A 251 -24.05 -13.66 -9.91
C ALA A 251 -23.14 -14.91 -10.05
N ARG A 252 -21.82 -14.73 -9.94
CA ARG A 252 -20.80 -15.79 -9.89
C ARG A 252 -20.37 -16.19 -8.48
N TYR A 253 -21.00 -15.68 -7.42
CA TYR A 253 -20.60 -15.99 -6.04
C TYR A 253 -20.56 -17.51 -5.77
N GLY A 254 -19.48 -17.96 -5.13
CA GLY A 254 -19.20 -19.37 -4.87
C GLY A 254 -18.66 -20.17 -6.07
N GLN A 255 -18.68 -19.61 -7.28
CA GLN A 255 -18.00 -20.18 -8.45
C GLN A 255 -16.52 -19.82 -8.43
N TYR A 256 -15.65 -20.71 -8.88
CA TYR A 256 -14.21 -20.47 -8.88
C TYR A 256 -13.61 -20.78 -10.24
N ASP A 257 -12.78 -19.85 -10.71
CA ASP A 257 -11.92 -20.00 -11.86
C ASP A 257 -10.60 -20.68 -11.46
N VAL A 258 -9.78 -20.98 -12.46
CA VAL A 258 -8.45 -21.57 -12.29
C VAL A 258 -7.40 -20.60 -12.83
N ALA A 259 -6.30 -20.44 -12.09
CA ALA A 259 -5.10 -19.73 -12.52
C ALA A 259 -3.85 -20.62 -12.33
N ASP A 260 -3.26 -21.12 -13.42
CA ASP A 260 -2.12 -22.07 -13.41
C ASP A 260 -2.32 -23.31 -12.49
N GLY A 261 -3.57 -23.77 -12.36
CA GLY A 261 -3.96 -24.84 -11.43
C GLY A 261 -4.26 -24.42 -9.98
N ALA A 262 -4.09 -23.15 -9.61
CA ALA A 262 -4.65 -22.62 -8.36
C ALA A 262 -6.12 -22.25 -8.53
N LYS A 263 -6.90 -22.34 -7.45
CA LYS A 263 -8.33 -22.03 -7.42
C LYS A 263 -8.52 -20.57 -6.99
N VAL A 264 -9.17 -19.75 -7.82
CA VAL A 264 -9.37 -18.30 -7.60
C VAL A 264 -10.86 -17.93 -7.68
N PRO A 265 -11.36 -16.94 -6.91
CA PRO A 265 -12.78 -16.59 -6.88
C PRO A 265 -13.24 -15.92 -8.20
N ALA A 266 -14.32 -16.42 -8.79
CA ALA A 266 -14.87 -15.89 -10.05
C ALA A 266 -15.79 -14.66 -9.88
N TRP A 267 -15.90 -14.12 -8.65
CA TRP A 267 -16.85 -13.06 -8.26
C TRP A 267 -16.18 -11.78 -7.74
N LEU A 268 -15.00 -11.44 -8.27
CA LEU A 268 -14.31 -10.19 -7.98
C LEU A 268 -14.53 -9.15 -9.09
N ILE A 269 -14.69 -7.87 -8.72
CA ILE A 269 -14.94 -6.75 -9.63
C ILE A 269 -13.78 -6.64 -10.63
N GLY A 270 -14.04 -6.76 -11.93
CA GLY A 270 -12.98 -6.80 -12.95
C GLY A 270 -11.98 -7.98 -12.83
N SER A 271 -12.33 -9.02 -12.07
CA SER A 271 -11.42 -10.07 -11.55
C SER A 271 -10.38 -9.56 -10.52
N GLY A 272 -10.61 -8.39 -9.94
CA GLY A 272 -9.72 -7.68 -9.01
C GLY A 272 -10.23 -7.66 -7.56
N ALA A 273 -9.42 -8.17 -6.63
CA ALA A 273 -9.59 -8.03 -5.19
C ALA A 273 -9.25 -6.62 -4.70
N ASP A 274 -8.41 -5.91 -5.45
CA ASP A 274 -8.13 -4.48 -5.35
C ASP A 274 -9.41 -3.62 -5.49
N ALA A 275 -10.06 -3.61 -6.66
CA ALA A 275 -11.33 -2.93 -6.89
C ALA A 275 -12.41 -3.42 -5.91
N SER A 276 -12.49 -4.74 -5.67
CA SER A 276 -13.44 -5.30 -4.71
C SER A 276 -13.22 -4.81 -3.27
N ALA A 277 -11.98 -4.46 -2.88
CA ALA A 277 -11.67 -3.94 -1.55
C ALA A 277 -12.19 -2.51 -1.36
N GLU A 278 -12.11 -1.65 -2.39
CA GLU A 278 -12.65 -0.29 -2.34
C GLU A 278 -14.19 -0.34 -2.14
N ALA A 279 -14.91 -1.21 -2.86
CA ALA A 279 -16.33 -1.45 -2.63
C ALA A 279 -16.63 -1.99 -1.21
N VAL A 280 -15.80 -2.90 -0.69
CA VAL A 280 -15.94 -3.45 0.67
C VAL A 280 -15.76 -2.40 1.77
N LEU A 281 -14.97 -1.34 1.55
CA LEU A 281 -14.85 -0.21 2.49
C LEU A 281 -16.20 0.52 2.64
N GLY A 282 -16.80 0.97 1.53
CA GLY A 282 -18.11 1.64 1.54
C GLY A 282 -19.23 0.77 2.09
N LEU A 283 -19.31 -0.49 1.63
CA LEU A 283 -20.31 -1.43 2.12
C LEU A 283 -20.13 -1.74 3.61
N SER A 284 -18.90 -1.70 4.15
CA SER A 284 -18.65 -1.82 5.60
C SER A 284 -19.17 -0.61 6.37
N ALA A 285 -18.93 0.61 5.89
CA ALA A 285 -19.43 1.83 6.54
C ALA A 285 -20.97 1.86 6.55
N TYR A 286 -21.59 1.64 5.39
CA TYR A 286 -23.04 1.59 5.25
C TYR A 286 -23.68 0.46 6.10
N SER A 287 -23.14 -0.76 6.03
CA SER A 287 -23.70 -1.93 6.75
C SER A 287 -23.46 -1.90 8.28
N ALA A 288 -22.69 -0.93 8.78
CA ALA A 288 -22.57 -0.65 10.21
C ALA A 288 -23.71 0.23 10.72
N VAL A 289 -24.20 1.17 9.90
CA VAL A 289 -25.35 2.05 10.21
C VAL A 289 -26.68 1.39 9.85
N VAL A 290 -26.73 0.65 8.73
CA VAL A 290 -27.92 -0.04 8.22
C VAL A 290 -27.72 -1.57 8.20
N PRO A 291 -27.52 -2.23 9.37
CA PRO A 291 -27.28 -3.68 9.41
C PRO A 291 -28.49 -4.52 8.95
N GLY A 292 -29.66 -3.91 8.79
CA GLY A 292 -30.88 -4.53 8.26
C GLY A 292 -30.98 -4.57 6.73
N ASP A 293 -30.12 -3.88 5.99
CA ASP A 293 -30.06 -4.00 4.52
C ASP A 293 -29.38 -5.32 4.14
N ALA A 294 -30.21 -6.35 3.96
CA ALA A 294 -29.76 -7.69 3.64
C ALA A 294 -29.04 -7.79 2.27
N ALA A 295 -29.37 -6.92 1.30
CA ALA A 295 -28.73 -6.95 -0.02
C ALA A 295 -27.30 -6.40 0.06
N SER A 296 -27.14 -5.22 0.64
CA SER A 296 -25.84 -4.57 0.83
C SER A 296 -24.93 -5.36 1.77
N ARG A 297 -25.48 -5.93 2.86
CA ARG A 297 -24.74 -6.79 3.80
C ARG A 297 -24.36 -8.15 3.20
N THR A 298 -25.15 -8.68 2.26
CA THR A 298 -24.78 -9.88 1.48
C THR A 298 -23.64 -9.56 0.51
N ALA A 299 -23.74 -8.48 -0.26
CA ALA A 299 -22.66 -8.04 -1.16
C ALA A 299 -21.34 -7.80 -0.41
N LEU A 300 -21.39 -7.16 0.76
CA LEU A 300 -20.25 -7.00 1.67
C LEU A 300 -19.60 -8.35 2.03
N THR A 301 -20.42 -9.33 2.43
CA THR A 301 -19.95 -10.66 2.83
C THR A 301 -19.30 -11.39 1.68
N GLN A 302 -19.95 -11.41 0.52
CA GLN A 302 -19.48 -12.12 -0.68
C GLN A 302 -18.18 -11.52 -1.21
N LEU A 303 -18.09 -10.19 -1.38
CA LEU A 303 -16.85 -9.55 -1.82
C LEU A 303 -15.71 -9.76 -0.81
N ALA A 304 -15.97 -9.60 0.50
CA ALA A 304 -14.94 -9.79 1.52
C ALA A 304 -14.41 -11.23 1.56
N GLU A 305 -15.26 -12.25 1.35
CA GLU A 305 -14.81 -13.64 1.21
C GLU A 305 -14.00 -13.89 -0.07
N GLY A 306 -14.33 -13.21 -1.16
CA GLY A 306 -13.52 -13.22 -2.39
C GLY A 306 -12.14 -12.59 -2.19
N VAL A 307 -12.08 -11.40 -1.58
CA VAL A 307 -10.83 -10.70 -1.27
C VAL A 307 -9.97 -11.51 -0.29
N ALA A 308 -10.58 -12.14 0.72
CA ALA A 308 -9.87 -13.03 1.64
C ALA A 308 -9.30 -14.28 0.95
N ALA A 309 -9.99 -14.82 -0.06
CA ALA A 309 -9.53 -15.98 -0.83
C ALA A 309 -8.33 -15.67 -1.75
N MET A 310 -7.98 -14.41 -1.97
CA MET A 310 -6.78 -13.99 -2.70
C MET A 310 -5.52 -13.88 -1.82
N SER A 311 -5.61 -14.18 -0.52
CA SER A 311 -4.43 -14.28 0.35
C SER A 311 -3.68 -15.59 0.12
N SER A 312 -2.35 -15.52 -0.01
CA SER A 312 -1.54 -16.69 -0.36
C SER A 312 -0.10 -16.61 0.21
N GLY A 313 0.57 -17.76 0.23
CA GLY A 313 1.95 -17.88 0.71
C GLY A 313 2.11 -17.84 2.22
N ASP A 314 3.36 -17.68 2.68
CA ASP A 314 3.74 -17.48 4.07
C ASP A 314 5.07 -16.70 4.12
N GLY A 315 5.63 -16.40 5.29
CA GLY A 315 6.88 -15.63 5.40
C GLY A 315 8.07 -16.15 4.58
N GLN A 316 8.06 -17.44 4.17
CA GLN A 316 9.09 -18.05 3.31
C GLN A 316 8.65 -18.18 1.85
N THR A 317 7.36 -18.25 1.56
CA THR A 317 6.80 -18.66 0.27
C THR A 317 6.06 -17.50 -0.40
N TRP A 318 6.40 -17.19 -1.67
CA TRP A 318 5.69 -16.19 -2.48
C TRP A 318 4.15 -16.41 -2.45
N PRO A 319 3.31 -15.35 -2.34
CA PRO A 319 3.60 -13.91 -2.27
C PRO A 319 3.85 -13.38 -0.84
N TYR A 320 4.56 -14.14 -0.01
CA TYR A 320 4.99 -13.74 1.32
C TYR A 320 3.88 -13.39 2.32
N GLY A 321 2.67 -13.93 2.08
CA GLY A 321 1.48 -13.68 2.90
C GLY A 321 0.61 -12.51 2.44
N ALA A 322 0.93 -11.89 1.30
CA ALA A 322 0.12 -10.81 0.73
C ALA A 322 -1.31 -11.26 0.42
N VAL A 323 -2.25 -10.30 0.40
CA VAL A 323 -3.45 -10.44 -0.42
C VAL A 323 -3.09 -10.01 -1.84
N LEU A 324 -3.23 -10.91 -2.82
CA LEU A 324 -2.94 -10.57 -4.21
C LEU A 324 -4.06 -9.71 -4.82
N PRO A 325 -3.72 -8.70 -5.64
CA PRO A 325 -4.71 -7.79 -6.22
C PRO A 325 -5.61 -8.45 -7.26
N TRP A 326 -5.11 -9.39 -8.08
CA TRP A 326 -5.79 -9.82 -9.31
C TRP A 326 -5.89 -11.33 -9.48
N ALA A 327 -7.09 -11.86 -9.73
CA ALA A 327 -7.35 -13.29 -9.87
C ALA A 327 -6.72 -13.94 -11.12
N LYS A 328 -6.32 -13.14 -12.11
CA LYS A 328 -5.72 -13.62 -13.37
C LYS A 328 -4.19 -13.66 -13.34
N SER A 329 -3.58 -13.55 -12.16
CA SER A 329 -2.15 -13.81 -11.95
C SER A 329 -1.88 -14.38 -10.56
N ARG A 330 -0.85 -15.22 -10.47
CA ARG A 330 -0.26 -15.68 -9.20
C ARG A 330 1.10 -15.05 -8.89
N SER A 331 1.64 -14.31 -9.86
CA SER A 331 2.97 -13.71 -9.84
C SER A 331 2.95 -12.21 -9.56
N MET A 332 1.78 -11.59 -9.56
CA MET A 332 1.62 -10.13 -9.62
C MET A 332 1.08 -9.56 -8.30
N TRP A 333 1.87 -8.71 -7.65
CA TRP A 333 1.38 -7.76 -6.64
C TRP A 333 1.69 -6.32 -7.07
N HIS A 334 0.78 -5.38 -6.80
CA HIS A 334 0.99 -3.95 -7.03
C HIS A 334 0.37 -3.08 -5.93
N ALA A 335 0.81 -1.83 -5.88
CA ALA A 335 0.52 -0.89 -4.81
C ALA A 335 -0.75 -0.03 -5.05
N TRP A 336 -1.10 0.29 -6.30
CA TRP A 336 -2.35 0.98 -6.63
C TRP A 336 -3.56 0.12 -6.28
N SER A 337 -4.63 0.76 -5.77
CA SER A 337 -5.86 0.11 -5.27
C SER A 337 -5.63 -0.99 -4.19
N SER A 338 -4.43 -1.09 -3.60
CA SER A 338 -4.04 -2.23 -2.73
C SER A 338 -4.62 -2.24 -1.30
N GLN A 339 -5.81 -1.67 -1.09
CA GLN A 339 -6.48 -1.50 0.21
C GLN A 339 -7.08 -2.81 0.78
N MET A 340 -6.84 -3.98 0.18
CA MET A 340 -7.40 -5.27 0.60
C MET A 340 -7.29 -5.57 2.11
N PRO A 341 -6.15 -5.34 2.79
CA PRO A 341 -6.05 -5.63 4.23
C PRO A 341 -6.91 -4.67 5.08
N ALA A 342 -6.99 -3.39 4.70
CA ALA A 342 -7.85 -2.41 5.35
C ALA A 342 -9.34 -2.78 5.18
N ALA A 343 -9.75 -3.13 3.96
CA ALA A 343 -11.10 -3.55 3.64
C ALA A 343 -11.53 -4.79 4.43
N LEU A 344 -10.67 -5.81 4.50
CA LEU A 344 -10.90 -7.03 5.27
C LEU A 344 -11.00 -6.77 6.78
N ALA A 345 -10.24 -5.82 7.33
CA ALA A 345 -10.32 -5.42 8.74
C ALA A 345 -11.62 -4.65 9.09
N ARG A 346 -12.12 -3.81 8.16
CA ARG A 346 -13.44 -3.17 8.31
C ARG A 346 -14.57 -4.19 8.20
N ALA A 347 -14.50 -5.10 7.22
CA ALA A 347 -15.47 -6.17 7.02
C ALA A 347 -15.50 -7.15 8.20
N SER A 348 -14.35 -7.58 8.72
CA SER A 348 -14.28 -8.49 9.89
C SER A 348 -14.98 -7.92 11.11
N THR A 349 -14.91 -6.60 11.29
CA THR A 349 -15.58 -5.88 12.39
C THR A 349 -17.08 -5.78 12.13
N THR A 350 -17.48 -5.26 10.97
CA THR A 350 -18.90 -5.02 10.59
C THR A 350 -19.72 -6.31 10.48
N LEU A 351 -19.09 -7.41 10.06
CA LEU A 351 -19.72 -8.73 9.92
C LEU A 351 -19.56 -9.62 11.17
N ALA A 352 -18.78 -9.20 12.18
CA ALA A 352 -18.34 -10.05 13.29
C ALA A 352 -17.67 -11.37 12.83
N ARG A 353 -16.85 -11.27 11.77
CA ARG A 353 -16.17 -12.39 11.07
C ARG A 353 -14.64 -12.32 11.28
N PRO A 354 -14.10 -12.79 12.43
CA PRO A 354 -12.68 -12.69 12.76
C PRO A 354 -11.78 -13.60 11.90
N ASP A 355 -12.36 -14.46 11.06
CA ASP A 355 -11.66 -15.20 10.02
C ASP A 355 -11.18 -14.29 8.86
N LEU A 356 -11.95 -13.27 8.48
CA LEU A 356 -11.56 -12.28 7.46
C LEU A 356 -10.34 -11.44 7.87
N LEU A 357 -10.13 -11.25 9.18
CA LEU A 357 -8.99 -10.47 9.72
C LEU A 357 -7.65 -11.21 9.58
N LYS A 358 -7.65 -12.55 9.51
CA LYS A 358 -6.42 -13.37 9.45
C LYS A 358 -5.50 -13.06 8.26
N PRO A 359 -5.99 -13.05 6.99
CA PRO A 359 -5.16 -12.65 5.85
C PRO A 359 -4.65 -11.21 5.96
N ALA A 360 -5.46 -10.28 6.48
CA ALA A 360 -5.04 -8.89 6.66
C ALA A 360 -3.92 -8.73 7.71
N VAL A 361 -3.95 -9.51 8.80
CA VAL A 361 -2.84 -9.61 9.76
C VAL A 361 -1.60 -10.18 9.09
N LEU A 362 -1.72 -11.24 8.30
CA LEU A 362 -0.57 -11.88 7.63
C LEU A 362 0.09 -10.96 6.60
N ASP A 363 -0.69 -10.25 5.79
CA ASP A 363 -0.19 -9.24 4.84
C ASP A 363 0.62 -8.16 5.58
N GLN A 364 0.12 -7.67 6.72
CA GLN A 364 0.75 -6.58 7.45
C GLN A 364 1.96 -7.00 8.29
N THR A 365 1.99 -8.22 8.85
CA THR A 365 3.15 -8.71 9.62
C THR A 365 4.25 -9.28 8.72
N SER A 366 3.91 -9.92 7.60
CA SER A 366 4.84 -10.67 6.75
C SER A 366 5.17 -9.94 5.43
N PHE A 367 4.18 -9.71 4.56
CA PHE A 367 4.44 -9.12 3.24
C PHE A 367 4.87 -7.65 3.35
N THR A 368 4.10 -6.83 4.07
CA THR A 368 4.36 -5.40 4.22
C THR A 368 5.70 -5.13 4.94
N THR A 369 6.11 -5.98 5.89
CA THR A 369 7.47 -5.87 6.49
C THR A 369 8.58 -6.34 5.55
N THR A 370 8.30 -7.31 4.66
CA THR A 370 9.22 -7.73 3.59
C THR A 370 9.44 -6.59 2.58
N LEU A 371 8.36 -5.97 2.12
CA LEU A 371 8.33 -4.80 1.21
C LEU A 371 9.06 -3.58 1.83
N LEU A 372 8.68 -3.19 3.05
CA LEU A 372 9.28 -2.06 3.77
C LEU A 372 10.77 -2.24 4.07
N THR A 373 11.26 -3.47 4.27
CA THR A 373 12.70 -3.72 4.51
C THR A 373 13.53 -3.91 3.24
N ALA A 374 12.93 -4.37 2.14
CA ALA A 374 13.58 -4.40 0.82
C ALA A 374 13.87 -2.98 0.33
N SER A 375 12.83 -2.22 0.02
CA SER A 375 12.92 -1.00 -0.79
C SER A 375 11.99 0.13 -0.31
N GLY A 376 10.92 -0.19 0.41
CA GLY A 376 9.82 0.73 0.71
C GLY A 376 8.58 0.35 -0.10
N PRO A 377 7.58 1.25 -0.23
CA PRO A 377 6.36 0.98 -1.00
C PRO A 377 6.63 1.04 -2.51
N ASP A 378 7.34 0.02 -3.04
CA ASP A 378 7.47 -0.21 -4.49
C ASP A 378 6.09 -0.37 -5.15
N ASN A 379 5.99 0.04 -6.40
CA ASN A 379 4.72 0.08 -7.12
C ASN A 379 4.27 -1.29 -7.62
N ALA A 380 5.19 -2.18 -8.06
CA ALA A 380 4.83 -3.51 -8.56
C ALA A 380 5.94 -4.59 -8.46
N TRP A 381 5.57 -5.79 -8.00
CA TRP A 381 6.42 -6.97 -7.82
C TRP A 381 5.83 -8.18 -8.59
N TYR A 382 6.44 -8.57 -9.72
CA TYR A 382 5.78 -9.36 -10.80
C TYR A 382 6.42 -10.73 -11.20
N PRO A 383 7.14 -11.49 -10.36
CA PRO A 383 7.18 -11.46 -8.89
C PRO A 383 8.41 -10.76 -8.32
N THR A 384 9.40 -10.45 -9.15
CA THR A 384 10.56 -9.62 -8.80
C THR A 384 10.15 -8.13 -8.73
N PRO A 385 10.87 -7.25 -8.00
CA PRO A 385 10.57 -5.81 -7.95
C PRO A 385 10.88 -5.08 -9.27
N VAL A 386 10.01 -5.28 -10.27
CA VAL A 386 10.17 -4.75 -11.64
C VAL A 386 9.75 -3.29 -11.77
N ASP A 387 8.79 -2.81 -10.96
CA ASP A 387 8.47 -1.39 -10.87
C ASP A 387 8.79 -0.88 -9.46
N GLN A 388 9.93 -0.20 -9.39
CA GLN A 388 10.49 0.41 -8.20
C GLN A 388 10.19 1.92 -8.11
N THR A 389 9.22 2.40 -8.88
CA THR A 389 8.53 3.66 -8.54
C THR A 389 7.87 3.52 -7.17
N GLN A 390 7.69 4.62 -6.44
CA GLN A 390 6.94 4.68 -5.18
C GLN A 390 5.92 5.80 -5.30
N ILE A 391 4.63 5.49 -5.15
CA ILE A 391 3.54 6.47 -5.31
C ILE A 391 2.79 6.69 -4.00
N ALA A 392 2.11 7.83 -3.85
CA ALA A 392 1.36 8.17 -2.64
C ALA A 392 0.28 7.13 -2.29
N TYR A 393 -0.41 6.53 -3.29
CA TYR A 393 -1.34 5.42 -3.05
C TYR A 393 -0.64 4.25 -2.32
N GLY A 394 0.58 3.91 -2.75
CA GLY A 394 1.34 2.80 -2.20
C GLY A 394 1.68 2.99 -0.73
N ALA A 395 2.18 4.17 -0.35
CA ALA A 395 2.43 4.51 1.05
C ALA A 395 1.14 4.50 1.90
N ASP A 396 0.08 5.15 1.40
CA ASP A 396 -1.23 5.24 2.06
C ASP A 396 -1.85 3.86 2.32
N SER A 397 -1.82 2.96 1.32
CA SER A 397 -2.37 1.60 1.44
C SER A 397 -1.76 0.82 2.60
N ARG A 398 -0.44 0.99 2.85
CA ARG A 398 0.27 0.31 3.94
C ARG A 398 -0.03 0.96 5.28
N LEU A 399 -0.07 2.29 5.34
CA LEU A 399 -0.45 3.05 6.54
C LEU A 399 -1.87 2.71 6.99
N GLN A 400 -2.88 2.90 6.13
CA GLN A 400 -4.28 2.65 6.48
C GLN A 400 -4.56 1.18 6.78
N SER A 401 -3.92 0.25 6.06
CA SER A 401 -4.00 -1.19 6.38
C SER A 401 -3.46 -1.52 7.76
N ALA A 402 -2.26 -1.03 8.11
CA ALA A 402 -1.65 -1.29 9.41
C ALA A 402 -2.49 -0.71 10.57
N LEU A 403 -3.05 0.50 10.39
CA LEU A 403 -3.95 1.12 11.36
C LEU A 403 -5.29 0.38 11.48
N ALA A 404 -5.93 0.01 10.37
CA ALA A 404 -7.21 -0.70 10.37
C ALA A 404 -7.10 -2.08 11.02
N VAL A 405 -6.06 -2.85 10.71
CA VAL A 405 -5.80 -4.17 11.32
C VAL A 405 -5.44 -4.05 12.81
N ALA A 406 -4.72 -3.00 13.21
CA ALA A 406 -4.49 -2.71 14.64
C ALA A 406 -5.79 -2.40 15.39
N GLY A 407 -6.70 -1.64 14.76
CA GLY A 407 -7.99 -1.24 15.34
C GLY A 407 -9.04 -2.35 15.40
N ALA A 408 -9.03 -3.30 14.45
CA ALA A 408 -10.03 -4.38 14.30
C ALA A 408 -9.93 -5.51 15.36
N GLY A 409 -9.47 -5.21 16.58
CA GLY A 409 -9.46 -6.15 17.70
C GLY A 409 -8.40 -7.25 17.63
N ALA A 410 -7.45 -7.20 16.69
CA ALA A 410 -6.40 -8.21 16.54
C ALA A 410 -5.52 -8.41 17.81
N GLY A 411 -5.44 -7.38 18.66
CA GLY A 411 -4.51 -7.31 19.79
C GLY A 411 -3.07 -7.07 19.34
N ALA A 412 -2.89 -6.34 18.23
CA ALA A 412 -1.65 -6.25 17.46
C ALA A 412 -0.98 -4.85 17.51
N PRO A 413 -0.57 -4.34 18.69
CA PRO A 413 -0.04 -2.98 18.84
C PRO A 413 1.27 -2.74 18.08
N GLY A 414 1.97 -3.80 17.66
CA GLY A 414 3.15 -3.67 16.79
C GLY A 414 2.83 -3.07 15.43
N LEU A 415 1.60 -3.23 14.92
CA LEU A 415 1.20 -2.69 13.62
C LEU A 415 1.14 -1.15 13.61
N LYS A 416 0.96 -0.48 14.77
CA LYS A 416 1.16 0.99 14.85
C LYS A 416 2.60 1.41 14.52
N ARG A 417 3.61 0.57 14.81
CA ARG A 417 5.01 0.84 14.42
C ARG A 417 5.23 0.61 12.93
N ILE A 418 4.58 -0.39 12.35
CA ILE A 418 4.58 -0.63 10.90
C ILE A 418 3.90 0.52 10.15
N ALA A 419 2.78 1.03 10.68
CA ALA A 419 2.11 2.23 10.19
C ALA A 419 3.06 3.45 10.18
N ALA A 420 3.77 3.73 11.28
CA ALA A 420 4.71 4.86 11.35
C ALA A 420 5.88 4.72 10.35
N VAL A 421 6.42 3.50 10.19
CA VAL A 421 7.50 3.18 9.24
C VAL A 421 7.05 3.22 7.77
N ALA A 422 5.76 3.03 7.49
CA ALA A 422 5.18 3.28 6.17
C ALA A 422 4.96 4.79 5.94
N ALA A 423 4.38 5.48 6.92
CA ALA A 423 4.08 6.91 6.86
C ALA A 423 5.32 7.81 6.74
N SER A 424 6.46 7.42 7.32
CA SER A 424 7.71 8.18 7.21
C SER A 424 8.21 8.36 5.76
N TRP A 425 7.66 7.61 4.80
CA TRP A 425 7.86 7.82 3.36
C TRP A 425 7.55 9.26 2.92
N TYR A 426 6.46 9.84 3.44
CA TYR A 426 6.06 11.22 3.13
C TYR A 426 7.07 12.27 3.64
N PHE A 427 7.78 11.96 4.73
CA PHE A 427 8.70 12.86 5.43
C PHE A 427 10.19 12.63 5.10
N GLY A 428 10.49 11.68 4.20
CA GLY A 428 11.84 11.50 3.62
C GLY A 428 12.40 10.08 3.65
N THR A 429 11.73 9.08 4.24
CA THR A 429 12.25 7.68 4.23
C THR A 429 11.94 6.91 2.94
N ASN A 430 12.05 7.62 1.81
CA ASN A 430 11.81 7.17 0.44
C ASN A 430 13.15 7.08 -0.33
N ARG A 431 13.12 6.87 -1.66
CA ARG A 431 14.33 6.79 -2.48
C ARG A 431 15.07 8.12 -2.71
N SER A 432 14.42 9.28 -2.57
CA SER A 432 15.06 10.60 -2.79
C SER A 432 15.75 11.13 -1.52
N GLY A 433 15.32 10.68 -0.34
CA GLY A 433 15.78 11.22 0.94
C GLY A 433 15.19 12.60 1.26
N THR A 434 14.14 13.02 0.55
CA THR A 434 13.46 14.31 0.74
C THR A 434 11.98 14.11 1.06
N PRO A 435 11.34 15.00 1.83
CA PRO A 435 9.88 15.01 1.93
C PRO A 435 9.21 15.05 0.56
N VAL A 436 8.06 14.39 0.47
CA VAL A 436 7.15 14.39 -0.70
C VAL A 436 5.74 14.84 -0.34
N TYR A 437 5.51 15.16 0.94
CA TYR A 437 4.35 15.92 1.42
C TYR A 437 4.80 17.27 1.98
N ASP A 438 4.03 18.33 1.71
CA ASP A 438 4.19 19.65 2.35
C ASP A 438 2.97 20.00 3.22
N PRO A 439 3.08 19.98 4.56
CA PRO A 439 1.98 20.35 5.46
C PRO A 439 1.62 21.85 5.40
N ALA A 440 2.47 22.72 4.83
CA ALA A 440 2.14 24.14 4.68
C ALA A 440 1.15 24.41 3.52
N THR A 441 1.02 23.48 2.56
CA THR A 441 0.16 23.66 1.37
C THR A 441 -0.80 22.50 1.08
N GLY A 442 -0.54 21.30 1.61
CA GLY A 442 -1.27 20.08 1.22
C GLY A 442 -0.73 19.39 -0.04
N VAL A 443 0.28 19.97 -0.70
CA VAL A 443 0.91 19.40 -1.89
C VAL A 443 1.49 18.03 -1.56
N THR A 444 1.11 17.03 -2.36
CA THR A 444 1.70 15.68 -2.31
C THR A 444 2.30 15.35 -3.67
N PHE A 445 3.62 15.20 -3.74
CA PHE A 445 4.29 14.85 -4.99
C PHE A 445 3.91 13.43 -5.43
N ASP A 446 3.74 13.28 -6.75
CA ASP A 446 3.13 12.12 -7.40
C ASP A 446 3.81 10.79 -7.03
N GLY A 447 5.14 10.83 -6.96
CA GLY A 447 5.94 9.70 -6.51
C GLY A 447 7.44 9.92 -6.62
N VAL A 448 8.20 8.90 -6.23
CA VAL A 448 9.66 8.84 -6.35
C VAL A 448 10.03 7.69 -7.29
N GLN A 449 10.82 7.98 -8.31
CA GLN A 449 11.31 7.03 -9.29
C GLN A 449 12.30 6.03 -8.69
N ALA A 450 12.55 4.93 -9.41
CA ALA A 450 13.49 3.89 -8.98
C ALA A 450 14.94 4.38 -8.74
N ASP A 451 15.34 5.49 -9.38
CA ASP A 451 16.65 6.14 -9.21
C ASP A 451 16.69 7.23 -8.12
N GLY A 452 15.56 7.52 -7.47
CA GLY A 452 15.42 8.58 -6.47
C GLY A 452 14.94 9.93 -7.02
N THR A 453 14.70 10.07 -8.33
CA THR A 453 14.10 11.29 -8.89
C THR A 453 12.66 11.47 -8.41
N VAL A 454 12.31 12.65 -7.88
CA VAL A 454 10.93 12.97 -7.47
C VAL A 454 10.12 13.44 -8.69
N ASN A 455 8.98 12.79 -8.98
CA ASN A 455 7.97 13.36 -9.86
C ASN A 455 7.24 14.46 -9.10
N ARG A 456 7.52 15.72 -9.44
CA ARG A 456 7.00 16.89 -8.72
C ARG A 456 5.56 17.27 -9.05
N ASN A 457 4.91 16.61 -10.02
CA ASN A 457 3.48 16.79 -10.26
C ASN A 457 2.67 16.42 -9.00
N SER A 458 1.44 16.94 -8.90
CA SER A 458 0.60 16.75 -7.71
C SER A 458 -0.87 16.76 -8.14
N GLY A 459 -1.27 15.70 -8.84
CA GLY A 459 -2.64 15.49 -9.32
C GLY A 459 -3.59 15.07 -8.22
N ALA A 460 -4.83 14.73 -8.60
CA ALA A 460 -5.86 14.33 -7.67
C ALA A 460 -5.47 13.06 -6.89
N GLU A 461 -5.14 11.94 -7.56
CA GLU A 461 -4.76 10.69 -6.87
C GLU A 461 -3.66 10.89 -5.82
N SER A 462 -2.56 11.57 -6.17
CA SER A 462 -1.43 11.76 -5.26
C SER A 462 -1.79 12.68 -4.09
N THR A 463 -2.52 13.76 -4.33
CA THR A 463 -3.04 14.67 -3.30
C THR A 463 -4.03 13.98 -2.36
N ILE A 464 -4.98 13.22 -2.91
CA ILE A 464 -6.00 12.46 -2.18
C ILE A 464 -5.35 11.46 -1.23
N HIS A 465 -4.45 10.61 -1.71
CA HIS A 465 -3.85 9.58 -0.87
C HIS A 465 -2.83 10.15 0.13
N GLY A 466 -2.17 11.27 -0.18
CA GLY A 466 -1.44 12.05 0.82
C GLY A 466 -2.33 12.55 1.95
N LEU A 467 -3.50 13.13 1.63
CA LEU A 467 -4.43 13.66 2.63
C LEU A 467 -5.17 12.58 3.41
N LEU A 468 -5.58 11.47 2.80
CA LEU A 468 -6.11 10.31 3.52
C LEU A 468 -5.10 9.78 4.55
N SER A 469 -3.81 9.79 4.20
CA SER A 469 -2.72 9.47 5.12
C SER A 469 -2.56 10.51 6.23
N MET A 470 -2.57 11.82 5.93
CA MET A 470 -2.46 12.85 6.98
C MET A 470 -3.64 12.83 7.96
N ILE A 471 -4.88 12.67 7.47
CA ILE A 471 -6.08 12.50 8.30
C ILE A 471 -5.91 11.30 9.25
N ALA A 472 -5.41 10.17 8.73
CA ALA A 472 -5.15 8.97 9.53
C ALA A 472 -4.02 9.14 10.56
N LEU A 473 -3.03 10.02 10.30
CA LEU A 473 -1.98 10.37 11.26
C LEU A 473 -2.47 11.36 12.33
N ASP A 474 -3.27 12.35 11.96
CA ASP A 474 -3.91 13.27 12.91
C ASP A 474 -4.87 12.51 13.85
N GLY A 475 -5.53 11.47 13.34
CA GLY A 475 -6.31 10.51 14.15
C GLY A 475 -5.47 9.52 14.96
N ALA A 476 -4.14 9.49 14.79
CA ALA A 476 -3.22 8.61 15.50
C ALA A 476 -1.92 9.35 15.93
N PRO A 477 -1.98 10.29 16.90
CA PRO A 477 -0.84 11.17 17.24
C PRO A 477 0.45 10.44 17.66
N ASP A 478 0.35 9.24 18.24
CA ASP A 478 1.51 8.40 18.59
C ASP A 478 2.21 7.79 17.36
N VAL A 479 1.47 7.56 16.27
CA VAL A 479 2.00 7.13 14.96
C VAL A 479 2.52 8.34 14.18
N SER A 480 1.80 9.47 14.22
CA SER A 480 2.21 10.74 13.59
C SER A 480 3.55 11.25 14.10
N ALA A 481 3.74 11.30 15.43
CA ALA A 481 4.98 11.78 16.04
C ALA A 481 6.19 10.86 15.76
N GLU A 482 5.97 9.56 15.56
CA GLU A 482 7.03 8.64 15.12
C GLU A 482 7.32 8.78 13.63
N ALA A 483 6.29 8.88 12.78
CA ALA A 483 6.43 9.02 11.33
C ALA A 483 7.18 10.31 10.95
N GLN A 484 6.77 11.45 11.50
CA GLN A 484 7.43 12.75 11.29
C GLN A 484 8.88 12.76 11.83
N GLY A 485 9.15 12.00 12.90
CA GLY A 485 10.47 11.91 13.51
C GLY A 485 11.49 11.10 12.70
N LEU A 486 11.07 10.41 11.64
CA LEU A 486 11.90 9.56 10.78
C LEU A 486 11.96 10.17 9.38
N THR A 487 13.12 10.69 8.99
CA THR A 487 13.27 11.50 7.76
C THR A 487 14.32 10.97 6.79
N SER A 488 15.05 9.91 7.17
CA SER A 488 16.11 9.31 6.34
C SER A 488 16.22 7.79 6.50
N VAL A 489 16.55 7.09 5.41
CA VAL A 489 16.96 5.69 5.45
C VAL A 489 18.46 5.61 5.71
N THR A 490 18.86 5.03 6.85
CA THR A 490 20.29 4.82 7.19
C THR A 490 20.84 3.52 6.58
N SER A 491 20.04 2.45 6.55
CA SER A 491 20.43 1.18 5.92
C SER A 491 19.23 0.26 5.65
N ARG A 492 19.34 -0.55 4.59
CA ARG A 492 18.41 -1.63 4.23
C ARG A 492 19.20 -2.94 4.07
N ASP A 493 18.63 -4.05 4.54
CA ASP A 493 19.15 -5.41 4.40
C ASP A 493 17.92 -6.34 4.27
N GLY A 494 17.41 -6.46 3.05
CA GLY A 494 16.10 -7.05 2.75
C GLY A 494 16.12 -7.93 1.50
N LEU A 495 14.99 -8.05 0.82
CA LEU A 495 14.90 -8.73 -0.47
C LEU A 495 15.82 -8.04 -1.49
N THR A 496 16.62 -8.83 -2.20
CA THR A 496 17.42 -8.41 -3.38
C THR A 496 17.19 -9.39 -4.52
N VAL A 497 17.44 -8.98 -5.76
CA VAL A 497 17.30 -9.83 -6.96
C VAL A 497 18.61 -9.83 -7.76
N VAL A 498 18.92 -10.95 -8.40
CA VAL A 498 19.98 -11.07 -9.41
C VAL A 498 19.40 -11.77 -10.65
N GLU A 499 19.36 -11.06 -11.78
CA GLU A 499 18.79 -11.57 -13.04
C GLU A 499 19.68 -12.68 -13.63
N ALA A 500 19.10 -13.78 -14.09
CA ALA A 500 19.84 -15.01 -14.37
C ALA A 500 20.72 -14.93 -15.62
N GLU A 501 20.41 -14.05 -16.58
CA GLU A 501 21.26 -13.74 -17.73
C GLU A 501 22.59 -13.08 -17.34
N THR A 502 22.71 -12.55 -16.11
CA THR A 502 23.98 -12.04 -15.56
C THR A 502 24.90 -13.13 -14.99
N ALA A 503 24.58 -14.41 -15.22
CA ALA A 503 25.37 -15.56 -14.74
C ALA A 503 26.86 -15.45 -15.14
N ALA A 504 27.75 -15.57 -14.14
CA ALA A 504 29.20 -15.49 -14.31
C ALA A 504 29.78 -16.65 -15.15
N SER A 505 29.04 -17.75 -15.28
CA SER A 505 29.24 -18.75 -16.33
C SER A 505 27.95 -19.52 -16.60
N THR A 506 27.74 -19.95 -17.84
CA THR A 506 26.61 -20.80 -18.25
C THR A 506 26.98 -21.69 -19.42
N THR A 507 26.29 -22.82 -19.55
CA THR A 507 26.34 -23.71 -20.72
C THR A 507 25.01 -23.73 -21.50
N GLY A 508 24.03 -22.93 -21.07
CA GLY A 508 22.79 -22.67 -21.80
C GLY A 508 22.71 -21.26 -22.37
N THR A 509 21.50 -20.81 -22.68
CA THR A 509 21.25 -19.68 -23.60
C THR A 509 20.36 -18.61 -22.95
N VAL A 510 20.75 -17.34 -23.05
CA VAL A 510 19.88 -16.21 -22.68
C VAL A 510 18.78 -16.06 -23.74
N VAL A 511 17.54 -15.92 -23.28
CA VAL A 511 16.35 -15.74 -24.11
C VAL A 511 15.71 -14.41 -23.76
N THR A 512 15.66 -13.51 -24.75
CA THR A 512 14.94 -12.24 -24.67
C THR A 512 13.61 -12.40 -25.44
N PRO A 513 12.45 -12.33 -24.77
CA PRO A 513 11.14 -12.33 -25.44
C PRO A 513 10.84 -10.97 -26.09
N ASP A 514 9.93 -10.95 -27.08
CA ASP A 514 9.47 -9.71 -27.74
C ASP A 514 8.83 -8.71 -26.75
N SER A 515 8.30 -9.22 -25.64
CA SER A 515 7.79 -8.46 -24.49
C SER A 515 8.25 -9.13 -23.19
N ALA A 516 8.84 -8.35 -22.28
CA ALA A 516 9.12 -8.80 -20.92
C ALA A 516 7.84 -9.10 -20.11
N TRP A 517 6.74 -8.42 -20.43
CA TRP A 517 5.43 -8.63 -19.83
C TRP A 517 4.70 -9.78 -20.55
N THR A 518 4.27 -10.80 -19.78
CA THR A 518 3.59 -12.00 -20.29
C THR A 518 2.06 -11.84 -20.36
N GLY A 519 1.53 -10.73 -19.85
CA GLY A 519 0.10 -10.53 -19.58
C GLY A 519 -0.32 -10.87 -18.15
N GLU A 520 0.55 -11.49 -17.35
CA GLU A 520 0.29 -11.82 -15.94
C GLU A 520 1.53 -11.77 -15.02
N SER A 521 2.73 -11.81 -15.60
CA SER A 521 4.02 -11.74 -14.91
C SER A 521 5.02 -10.98 -15.78
N GLN A 522 6.14 -10.56 -15.21
CA GLN A 522 7.19 -9.87 -15.95
C GLN A 522 8.56 -10.48 -15.71
N TYR A 523 9.33 -10.66 -16.79
CA TYR A 523 10.70 -11.08 -16.71
C TYR A 523 11.59 -9.98 -16.11
N GLY A 524 12.39 -10.34 -15.09
CA GLY A 524 13.52 -9.55 -14.60
C GLY A 524 14.52 -9.27 -15.72
N GLY A 525 15.20 -8.12 -15.68
CA GLY A 525 16.09 -7.63 -16.74
C GLY A 525 15.47 -7.45 -18.15
N GLY A 526 14.23 -7.91 -18.37
CA GLY A 526 13.65 -8.14 -19.68
C GLY A 526 14.15 -9.41 -20.39
N SER A 527 14.70 -10.40 -19.69
CA SER A 527 15.23 -11.64 -20.28
C SER A 527 15.20 -12.81 -19.28
N ALA A 528 15.58 -14.01 -19.73
CA ALA A 528 15.73 -15.18 -18.86
C ALA A 528 16.85 -16.10 -19.33
N LEU A 529 17.42 -16.89 -18.43
CA LEU A 529 18.39 -17.93 -18.75
C LEU A 529 17.70 -19.29 -18.93
N ARG A 530 17.76 -19.82 -20.17
CA ARG A 530 17.27 -21.16 -20.50
C ARG A 530 18.39 -22.19 -20.43
N LEU A 531 18.14 -23.26 -19.68
CA LEU A 531 19.04 -24.41 -19.50
C LEU A 531 18.34 -25.70 -19.96
N GLU A 532 18.82 -26.30 -21.04
CA GLU A 532 18.40 -27.62 -21.51
C GLU A 532 18.94 -28.75 -20.59
N PRO A 533 18.37 -29.97 -20.63
CA PRO A 533 18.79 -31.11 -19.80
C PRO A 533 20.31 -31.29 -19.69
N GLY A 534 20.84 -31.26 -18.46
CA GLY A 534 22.27 -31.37 -18.16
C GLY A 534 23.07 -30.07 -18.26
N GLN A 535 22.53 -29.00 -18.86
CA GLN A 535 23.16 -27.68 -18.83
C GLN A 535 23.11 -27.07 -17.42
N SER A 536 24.06 -26.18 -17.15
CA SER A 536 24.30 -25.57 -15.86
C SER A 536 24.69 -24.11 -15.99
N ALA A 537 24.47 -23.36 -14.91
CA ALA A 537 24.87 -21.97 -14.78
C ALA A 537 25.31 -21.64 -13.36
N THR A 538 26.20 -20.66 -13.23
CA THR A 538 26.73 -20.16 -11.97
C THR A 538 26.41 -18.67 -11.85
N ILE A 539 25.48 -18.35 -10.95
CA ILE A 539 24.99 -16.99 -10.70
C ILE A 539 25.69 -16.45 -9.45
N THR A 540 26.20 -15.22 -9.56
CA THR A 540 26.85 -14.51 -8.45
C THR A 540 25.79 -13.79 -7.63
N VAL A 541 25.60 -14.19 -6.38
CA VAL A 541 24.71 -13.48 -5.45
C VAL A 541 25.54 -12.55 -4.56
N PRO A 542 24.97 -11.42 -4.07
CA PRO A 542 25.68 -10.54 -3.14
C PRO A 542 26.11 -11.29 -1.86
N ALA A 543 27.03 -10.71 -1.09
CA ALA A 543 27.22 -11.11 0.31
C ALA A 543 26.07 -10.57 1.18
N GLY A 544 25.89 -11.09 2.39
CA GLY A 544 24.84 -10.61 3.31
C GLY A 544 25.25 -10.63 4.78
N SER A 545 24.39 -10.10 5.65
CA SER A 545 24.65 -10.00 7.10
C SER A 545 24.55 -11.32 7.87
N GLY A 546 23.84 -12.32 7.32
CA GLY A 546 23.49 -13.56 8.00
C GLY A 546 23.02 -14.67 7.06
N LEU A 547 22.22 -15.59 7.58
CA LEU A 547 21.56 -16.63 6.77
C LEU A 547 20.55 -15.99 5.82
N ARG A 548 20.49 -16.49 4.58
CA ARG A 548 19.58 -15.98 3.53
C ARG A 548 18.86 -17.10 2.80
N HIS A 549 17.59 -16.90 2.52
CA HIS A 549 16.86 -17.64 1.52
C HIS A 549 17.41 -17.30 0.13
N VAL A 550 17.41 -18.30 -0.75
CA VAL A 550 17.58 -18.14 -2.20
C VAL A 550 16.34 -18.75 -2.83
N GLU A 551 15.65 -17.97 -3.64
CA GLU A 551 14.34 -18.30 -4.19
C GLU A 551 14.43 -18.07 -5.71
N PRO A 552 14.86 -19.09 -6.49
CA PRO A 552 14.86 -19.00 -7.95
C PRO A 552 13.45 -18.70 -8.45
N VAL A 553 13.34 -17.65 -9.27
CA VAL A 553 12.14 -17.34 -10.04
C VAL A 553 12.21 -18.16 -11.32
N LEU A 554 11.28 -19.10 -11.48
CA LEU A 554 11.30 -20.08 -12.55
C LEU A 554 9.99 -20.04 -13.33
N LEU A 555 10.06 -20.23 -14.65
CA LEU A 555 8.87 -20.41 -15.46
C LEU A 555 8.22 -21.76 -15.16
N ALA A 556 7.11 -21.73 -14.44
CA ALA A 556 6.22 -22.85 -14.22
C ALA A 556 5.36 -23.03 -15.48
N ALA A 557 5.89 -23.70 -16.50
CA ALA A 557 5.17 -23.98 -17.74
C ALA A 557 3.99 -24.95 -17.52
N GLU A 558 2.89 -24.72 -18.23
CA GLU A 558 1.70 -25.57 -18.20
C GLU A 558 2.00 -26.99 -18.71
N GLY A 559 1.60 -28.01 -17.95
CA GLY A 559 1.74 -29.43 -18.33
C GLY A 559 3.19 -29.98 -18.39
N VAL A 560 4.20 -29.12 -18.44
CA VAL A 560 5.62 -29.50 -18.50
C VAL A 560 6.22 -29.53 -17.10
N ARG A 561 6.68 -30.71 -16.67
CA ARG A 561 7.39 -30.89 -15.41
C ARG A 561 8.90 -30.76 -15.59
N SER A 562 9.47 -29.59 -15.31
CA SER A 562 10.92 -29.40 -15.22
C SER A 562 11.44 -29.73 -13.82
N THR A 563 12.75 -29.99 -13.74
CA THR A 563 13.45 -30.24 -12.47
C THR A 563 14.82 -29.59 -12.51
N SER A 564 15.25 -28.96 -11.42
CA SER A 564 16.54 -28.26 -11.36
C SER A 564 17.25 -28.49 -10.03
N VAL A 565 18.56 -28.76 -10.08
CA VAL A 565 19.40 -29.06 -8.90
C VAL A 565 20.24 -27.83 -8.54
N TRP A 566 20.24 -27.45 -7.26
CA TRP A 566 20.82 -26.19 -6.78
C TRP A 566 21.89 -26.43 -5.73
N LYS A 567 23.01 -25.70 -5.84
CA LYS A 567 24.20 -25.86 -4.96
C LYS A 567 24.87 -24.52 -4.65
N ALA A 568 25.46 -24.41 -3.46
CA ALA A 568 26.45 -23.38 -3.12
C ALA A 568 27.83 -24.05 -3.04
N GLY A 569 28.58 -24.04 -4.15
CA GLY A 569 29.82 -24.80 -4.29
C GLY A 569 29.60 -26.31 -4.09
N ARG A 570 30.05 -26.84 -2.95
CA ARG A 570 29.84 -28.26 -2.57
C ARG A 570 28.57 -28.51 -1.74
N VAL A 571 27.92 -27.46 -1.21
CA VAL A 571 26.71 -27.60 -0.38
C VAL A 571 25.48 -27.75 -1.28
N PRO A 572 24.69 -28.84 -1.19
CA PRO A 572 23.41 -28.94 -1.88
C PRO A 572 22.38 -28.02 -1.22
N LEU A 573 21.71 -27.18 -2.01
CA LEU A 573 20.66 -26.28 -1.53
C LEU A 573 19.26 -26.88 -1.71
N GLY A 574 19.08 -27.71 -2.73
CA GLY A 574 17.87 -28.49 -2.97
C GLY A 574 17.77 -29.01 -4.40
N THR A 575 16.65 -29.66 -4.69
CA THR A 575 16.19 -29.95 -6.05
C THR A 575 14.76 -29.45 -6.15
N LEU A 576 14.50 -28.54 -7.09
CA LEU A 576 13.16 -28.03 -7.36
C LEU A 576 12.47 -28.91 -8.42
N THR A 577 11.15 -29.00 -8.33
CA THR A 577 10.26 -29.49 -9.39
C THR A 577 9.34 -28.33 -9.73
N THR A 578 9.28 -27.95 -11.00
CA THR A 578 8.59 -26.73 -11.44
C THR A 578 7.62 -27.09 -12.57
N GLN A 579 6.36 -26.65 -12.42
CA GLN A 579 5.25 -26.97 -13.32
C GLN A 579 4.05 -26.07 -12.95
N ALA A 580 3.29 -25.59 -13.93
CA ALA A 580 1.93 -25.08 -13.74
C ALA A 580 0.88 -26.16 -13.99
N GLY A 581 -0.27 -26.04 -13.31
CA GLY A 581 -1.49 -26.73 -13.70
C GLY A 581 -2.14 -26.05 -14.91
N ALA A 582 -3.43 -26.32 -15.12
CA ALA A 582 -4.17 -25.71 -16.24
C ALA A 582 -4.20 -24.18 -16.12
N ARG A 583 -3.88 -23.48 -17.21
CA ARG A 583 -3.86 -22.01 -17.33
C ARG A 583 -5.12 -21.36 -16.79
N GLY A 584 -6.28 -21.76 -17.31
CA GLY A 584 -7.58 -21.17 -16.98
C GLY A 584 -7.69 -19.71 -17.42
N VAL A 585 -7.88 -18.77 -16.47
CA VAL A 585 -8.20 -17.36 -16.75
C VAL A 585 -6.99 -16.43 -16.93
N THR A 586 -5.77 -16.95 -16.80
CA THR A 586 -4.54 -16.14 -16.93
C THR A 586 -4.16 -15.86 -18.39
N ALA A 587 -3.17 -15.00 -18.61
CA ALA A 587 -2.83 -14.49 -19.94
C ALA A 587 -1.80 -15.35 -20.70
N ALA A 588 -0.86 -15.98 -20.00
CA ALA A 588 0.18 -16.84 -20.54
C ALA A 588 -0.15 -18.32 -20.33
N SER A 589 0.70 -19.23 -20.80
CA SER A 589 0.60 -20.68 -20.54
C SER A 589 1.65 -21.06 -19.49
N GLY A 590 1.34 -20.76 -18.23
CA GLY A 590 2.25 -20.89 -17.10
C GLY A 590 2.91 -19.57 -16.67
N ALA A 591 3.33 -19.51 -15.41
CA ALA A 591 3.69 -18.27 -14.71
C ALA A 591 5.13 -18.27 -14.16
N LEU A 592 5.71 -17.08 -13.95
CA LEU A 592 6.98 -16.89 -13.26
C LEU A 592 6.78 -16.95 -11.74
N LEU A 593 7.28 -18.00 -11.08
CA LEU A 593 7.04 -18.23 -9.65
C LEU A 593 8.33 -18.41 -8.85
N PRO A 594 8.56 -17.64 -7.77
CA PRO A 594 9.67 -17.85 -6.84
C PRO A 594 9.49 -19.16 -6.07
N GLN A 595 10.56 -19.95 -5.99
CA GLN A 595 10.55 -21.26 -5.31
C GLN A 595 11.68 -21.35 -4.28
N THR A 596 11.35 -21.09 -3.02
CA THR A 596 12.29 -21.06 -1.88
C THR A 596 13.11 -22.36 -1.78
N LEU A 597 14.44 -22.26 -1.85
CA LEU A 597 15.31 -23.43 -1.69
C LEU A 597 15.31 -23.94 -0.22
N PRO A 598 15.21 -25.26 0.03
CA PRO A 598 15.09 -25.82 1.38
C PRO A 598 16.24 -25.50 2.34
N VAL A 599 17.47 -25.28 1.84
CA VAL A 599 18.63 -24.95 2.65
C VAL A 599 19.05 -23.49 2.40
N PRO A 600 19.06 -22.61 3.44
CA PRO A 600 19.52 -21.24 3.30
C PRO A 600 21.05 -21.16 3.15
N ILE A 601 21.53 -20.09 2.51
CA ILE A 601 22.96 -19.83 2.32
C ILE A 601 23.55 -19.01 3.47
N GLY A 602 24.86 -19.11 3.66
CA GLY A 602 25.59 -18.32 4.66
C GLY A 602 25.86 -16.88 4.22
N ALA A 603 26.24 -16.04 5.19
CA ALA A 603 26.57 -14.62 4.99
C ALA A 603 27.61 -14.39 3.86
N GLY A 604 28.71 -15.15 3.88
CA GLY A 604 29.78 -15.09 2.88
C GLY A 604 29.57 -15.95 1.63
N THR A 605 28.41 -16.57 1.44
CA THR A 605 28.11 -17.35 0.23
C THR A 605 27.69 -16.41 -0.90
N THR A 606 28.49 -16.32 -1.97
CA THR A 606 28.27 -15.42 -3.11
C THR A 606 28.07 -16.14 -4.45
N THR A 607 27.94 -17.47 -4.44
CA THR A 607 27.92 -18.29 -5.67
C THR A 607 26.87 -19.38 -5.59
N ILE A 608 25.93 -19.36 -6.53
CA ILE A 608 24.85 -20.35 -6.67
C ILE A 608 24.98 -21.04 -8.02
N THR A 609 25.07 -22.36 -8.03
CA THR A 609 25.08 -23.17 -9.25
C THR A 609 23.77 -23.92 -9.41
N VAL A 610 23.15 -23.76 -10.58
CA VAL A 610 21.98 -24.53 -11.05
C VAL A 610 22.42 -25.57 -12.08
N THR A 611 21.71 -26.70 -12.15
CA THR A 611 21.81 -27.66 -13.24
C THR A 611 20.42 -28.17 -13.61
N ALA A 612 20.06 -28.09 -14.89
CA ALA A 612 18.78 -28.55 -15.40
C ALA A 612 18.73 -30.09 -15.47
N GLY A 613 17.57 -30.64 -15.09
CA GLY A 613 17.30 -32.07 -14.99
C GLY A 613 16.67 -32.65 -16.25
N ARG A 614 15.41 -33.11 -16.15
CA ARG A 614 14.76 -33.91 -17.22
C ARG A 614 14.16 -33.12 -18.38
N ALA A 615 13.90 -31.83 -18.16
CA ALA A 615 13.35 -30.93 -19.16
C ALA A 615 13.98 -29.54 -18.97
N ALA A 616 13.84 -28.67 -19.97
CA ALA A 616 14.39 -27.32 -19.93
C ALA A 616 13.93 -26.57 -18.67
N THR A 617 14.89 -25.90 -18.02
CA THR A 617 14.64 -24.98 -16.91
C THR A 617 14.86 -23.56 -17.43
N VAL A 618 13.84 -22.70 -17.34
CA VAL A 618 13.98 -21.27 -17.58
C VAL A 618 14.05 -20.59 -16.22
N VAL A 619 15.17 -19.93 -15.94
CA VAL A 619 15.42 -19.13 -14.74
C VAL A 619 15.30 -17.67 -15.14
N ASP A 620 14.44 -16.94 -14.45
CA ASP A 620 14.24 -15.50 -14.60
C ASP A 620 15.32 -14.77 -13.79
N GLY A 621 15.21 -14.78 -12.46
CA GLY A 621 16.23 -14.30 -11.53
C GLY A 621 16.33 -15.13 -10.26
N LEU A 622 17.25 -14.76 -9.38
CA LEU A 622 17.33 -15.27 -8.02
C LEU A 622 16.90 -14.18 -7.03
N ILE A 623 15.77 -14.38 -6.36
CA ILE A 623 15.46 -13.61 -5.15
C ILE A 623 16.38 -14.10 -4.03
N VAL A 624 17.05 -13.17 -3.34
CA VAL A 624 17.96 -13.44 -2.22
C VAL A 624 17.55 -12.57 -1.03
N ARG A 625 17.16 -13.21 0.07
CA ARG A 625 16.42 -12.55 1.17
C ARG A 625 16.91 -13.01 2.55
N PRO A 626 17.35 -12.12 3.46
CA PRO A 626 17.73 -12.47 4.83
C PRO A 626 16.64 -13.22 5.60
N LEU A 627 17.06 -14.15 6.45
CA LEU A 627 16.18 -14.84 7.42
C LEU A 627 15.72 -13.92 8.56
N VAL A 628 16.45 -12.82 8.79
CA VAL A 628 16.05 -11.65 9.56
C VAL A 628 16.38 -10.41 8.71
N GLN A 629 15.37 -9.84 8.06
CA GLN A 629 15.48 -8.61 7.28
C GLN A 629 15.57 -7.39 8.20
N ARG A 630 16.19 -6.30 7.76
CA ARG A 630 16.41 -5.09 8.56
C ARG A 630 16.19 -3.80 7.77
N LEU A 631 15.57 -2.83 8.44
CA LEU A 631 15.50 -1.43 8.03
C LEU A 631 15.95 -0.56 9.21
N VAL A 632 16.79 0.44 8.95
CA VAL A 632 17.19 1.45 9.94
C VAL A 632 16.82 2.83 9.40
N LEU A 633 15.95 3.53 10.13
CA LEU A 633 15.46 4.87 9.82
C LEU A 633 15.93 5.85 10.89
N ALA A 634 16.44 7.02 10.48
CA ALA A 634 16.91 8.06 11.39
C ALA A 634 16.26 9.41 11.09
N GLY A 635 16.24 10.28 12.10
CA GLY A 635 15.71 11.63 12.01
C GLY A 635 15.78 12.33 13.36
N THR A 636 14.85 13.26 13.60
CA THR A 636 14.79 14.09 14.82
C THR A 636 13.38 14.03 15.38
N ALA A 637 13.23 13.61 16.64
CA ALA A 637 11.95 13.59 17.34
C ALA A 637 11.43 15.02 17.60
N ALA A 638 10.14 15.15 17.91
CA ALA A 638 9.47 16.45 18.13
C ALA A 638 10.07 17.30 19.27
N ASP A 639 10.88 16.72 20.17
CA ASP A 639 11.62 17.44 21.21
C ASP A 639 13.06 17.83 20.81
N GLY A 640 13.39 17.76 19.52
CA GLY A 640 14.68 18.15 18.95
C GLY A 640 15.80 17.13 19.14
N ARG A 641 15.56 15.98 19.79
CA ARG A 641 16.56 14.92 19.94
C ARG A 641 16.64 14.06 18.68
N ALA A 642 17.86 13.73 18.26
CA ALA A 642 18.07 12.71 17.24
C ALA A 642 17.46 11.37 17.68
N THR A 643 16.78 10.69 16.76
CA THR A 643 16.11 9.40 16.97
C THR A 643 16.59 8.37 15.94
N THR A 644 16.49 7.08 16.25
CA THR A 644 16.51 6.03 15.23
C THR A 644 15.52 4.92 15.54
N THR A 645 14.74 4.53 14.54
CA THR A 645 13.94 3.30 14.56
C THR A 645 14.63 2.21 13.73
N GLU A 646 14.89 1.05 14.34
CA GLU A 646 15.45 -0.14 13.69
C GLU A 646 14.39 -1.25 13.70
N LEU A 647 13.83 -1.56 12.53
CA LEU A 647 12.89 -2.65 12.30
C LEU A 647 13.66 -3.90 11.88
N LEU A 648 13.39 -5.02 12.55
CA LEU A 648 13.84 -6.36 12.16
C LEU A 648 12.61 -7.23 11.88
N SER A 649 12.52 -7.88 10.72
CA SER A 649 11.44 -8.84 10.41
C SER A 649 12.00 -10.23 10.15
N SER A 650 11.39 -11.28 10.70
CA SER A 650 11.84 -12.66 10.50
C SER A 650 10.98 -13.42 9.51
N THR A 651 11.60 -13.83 8.40
CA THR A 651 11.02 -14.77 7.42
C THR A 651 11.13 -16.22 7.89
N SER A 652 11.88 -16.48 8.97
CA SER A 652 12.16 -17.83 9.48
C SER A 652 10.95 -18.48 10.17
N ARG A 653 10.76 -19.78 9.94
CA ARG A 653 9.84 -20.64 10.72
C ARG A 653 10.39 -21.05 12.10
N LEU A 654 11.63 -20.70 12.42
CA LEU A 654 12.29 -20.92 13.71
C LEU A 654 12.72 -19.58 14.36
N PRO A 655 12.73 -19.46 15.70
CA PRO A 655 13.18 -18.23 16.36
C PRO A 655 14.68 -18.01 16.12
N LEU A 656 15.08 -16.78 15.79
CA LEU A 656 16.46 -16.46 15.43
C LEU A 656 17.09 -15.40 16.34
N PRO A 657 18.37 -15.56 16.74
CA PRO A 657 19.10 -14.52 17.43
C PRO A 657 19.46 -13.39 16.47
N ALA A 658 19.26 -12.14 16.89
CA ALA A 658 19.66 -10.95 16.15
C ALA A 658 20.43 -9.98 17.04
N SER A 659 21.58 -9.51 16.55
CA SER A 659 22.38 -8.47 17.19
C SER A 659 21.81 -7.09 16.89
N VAL A 660 21.55 -6.31 17.94
CA VAL A 660 20.87 -5.00 17.91
C VAL A 660 21.52 -4.02 18.89
N GLY A 661 21.22 -2.73 18.74
CA GLY A 661 21.72 -1.67 19.61
C GLY A 661 23.17 -1.24 19.33
N VAL A 662 23.56 -0.08 19.86
CA VAL A 662 24.86 0.58 19.58
C VAL A 662 25.64 0.76 20.89
N ARG A 663 26.96 0.50 20.87
CA ARG A 663 27.81 0.56 22.08
C ARG A 663 27.78 1.96 22.70
N GLY A 664 27.35 2.05 23.95
CA GLY A 664 27.22 3.31 24.71
C GLY A 664 25.81 3.92 24.68
N THR A 665 24.96 3.48 23.75
CA THR A 665 23.57 3.97 23.59
C THR A 665 22.61 3.11 24.44
N ARG A 666 21.54 3.72 24.97
CA ARG A 666 20.37 3.00 25.51
C ARG A 666 19.32 2.87 24.40
N SER A 667 18.58 1.77 24.34
CA SER A 667 17.53 1.59 23.33
C SER A 667 16.39 0.75 23.91
N SER A 668 15.15 1.12 23.61
CA SER A 668 13.98 0.29 23.92
C SER A 668 13.79 -0.75 22.83
N VAL A 669 13.72 -2.02 23.19
CA VAL A 669 13.36 -3.14 22.29
C VAL A 669 11.91 -3.54 22.55
N SER A 670 11.10 -3.57 21.50
CA SER A 670 9.79 -4.23 21.49
C SER A 670 9.78 -5.36 20.47
N SER A 671 9.48 -6.58 20.90
CA SER A 671 9.45 -7.79 20.07
C SER A 671 8.04 -8.35 19.97
N TYR A 672 7.61 -8.66 18.75
CA TYR A 672 6.25 -9.05 18.40
C TYR A 672 6.19 -10.46 17.78
N ASP A 673 5.03 -11.11 17.85
CA ASP A 673 4.75 -12.37 17.15
C ASP A 673 4.29 -12.14 15.69
N ALA A 674 4.03 -13.24 14.96
CA ALA A 674 3.49 -13.20 13.61
C ALA A 674 2.05 -12.68 13.50
N GLN A 675 1.40 -12.35 14.63
CA GLN A 675 0.12 -11.68 14.71
C GLN A 675 0.26 -10.22 15.21
N GLY A 676 1.48 -9.68 15.29
CA GLY A 676 1.77 -8.32 15.71
C GLY A 676 1.55 -8.04 17.20
N ARG A 677 1.36 -9.08 18.03
CA ARG A 677 1.15 -8.95 19.47
C ARG A 677 2.48 -8.76 20.18
N LEU A 678 2.52 -7.92 21.21
CA LEU A 678 3.74 -7.68 21.99
C LEU A 678 4.06 -8.91 22.84
N VAL A 679 5.23 -9.52 22.60
CA VAL A 679 5.70 -10.71 23.33
C VAL A 679 6.76 -10.36 24.38
N GLN A 680 7.56 -9.32 24.12
CA GLN A 680 8.56 -8.81 25.06
C GLN A 680 8.83 -7.33 24.80
N GLN A 681 8.90 -6.53 25.85
CA GLN A 681 9.53 -5.21 25.81
C GLN A 681 10.65 -5.17 26.86
N ARG A 682 11.79 -4.57 26.52
CA ARG A 682 12.90 -4.33 27.45
C ARG A 682 13.83 -3.22 26.95
N ASP A 683 14.42 -2.48 27.88
CA ASP A 683 15.58 -1.65 27.55
C ASP A 683 16.83 -2.52 27.38
N VAL A 684 17.72 -2.09 26.49
CA VAL A 684 19.09 -2.57 26.36
C VAL A 684 20.07 -1.41 26.46
N GLN A 685 21.28 -1.70 26.93
CA GLN A 685 22.40 -0.76 26.94
C GLN A 685 23.55 -1.35 26.14
N GLY A 686 24.07 -0.61 25.15
CA GLY A 686 25.10 -1.10 24.26
C GLY A 686 24.57 -2.03 23.16
N ARG A 687 25.45 -2.89 22.65
CA ARG A 687 25.07 -4.02 21.78
C ARG A 687 24.44 -5.12 22.63
N SER A 688 23.35 -5.71 22.14
CA SER A 688 22.65 -6.82 22.77
C SER A 688 22.14 -7.82 21.73
N VAL A 689 21.87 -9.05 22.16
CA VAL A 689 21.21 -10.06 21.32
C VAL A 689 19.75 -10.21 21.76
N ILE A 690 18.84 -10.07 20.81
CA ILE A 690 17.41 -10.38 20.96
C ILE A 690 17.09 -11.68 20.24
N VAL A 691 15.92 -12.27 20.50
CA VAL A 691 15.39 -13.39 19.72
C VAL A 691 14.15 -12.91 18.97
N VAL A 692 14.24 -12.81 17.65
CA VAL A 692 13.09 -12.51 16.78
C VAL A 692 12.25 -13.77 16.65
N LYS A 693 10.92 -13.63 16.71
CA LYS A 693 9.99 -14.76 16.71
C LYS A 693 9.72 -15.26 15.28
N PRO A 694 9.34 -16.54 15.09
CA PRO A 694 8.96 -17.05 13.77
C PRO A 694 7.86 -16.19 13.13
N GLY A 695 8.07 -15.74 11.89
CA GLY A 695 7.12 -14.86 11.17
C GLY A 695 6.84 -13.51 11.84
N GLY A 696 7.54 -13.18 12.92
CA GLY A 696 7.34 -11.96 13.72
C GLY A 696 8.45 -10.94 13.51
N PHE A 697 8.29 -9.77 14.10
CA PHE A 697 9.20 -8.64 13.96
C PHE A 697 9.60 -8.05 15.31
N ALA A 698 10.67 -7.26 15.34
CA ALA A 698 11.09 -6.46 16.48
C ALA A 698 11.37 -5.03 16.03
N VAL A 699 11.05 -4.07 16.89
CA VAL A 699 11.30 -2.65 16.69
C VAL A 699 12.18 -2.16 17.82
N LEU A 700 13.31 -1.56 17.49
CA LEU A 700 14.13 -0.80 18.42
C LEU A 700 13.93 0.69 18.20
N THR A 701 13.85 1.44 19.29
CA THR A 701 13.94 2.91 19.28
C THR A 701 15.07 3.37 20.21
N ARG A 702 15.74 4.47 19.85
CA ARG A 702 16.88 5.06 20.58
C ARG A 702 16.95 6.56 20.39
#